data_AF-A0A7W8HSB2-F1
#
_entry.id   AF-A0A7W8HSB2-F1
#
_cell.length_a   1.000
_cell.length_b   1.000
_cell.length_c   1.000
_cell.angle_alpha   90.00
_cell.angle_beta   90.00
_cell.angle_gamma   90.00
#
_symmetry.space_group_name_H-M   'P 1'
#
loop_
_entity.id
_entity.type
_entity.pdbx_description
1 polymer ?
#
loop_
_entity_poly.entity_id
_entity_poly.type
_entity_poly.pdbx_seq_one_letter_code
_entity_poly.pdbx_strand_id
1 'polypeptide(L)'
;MTAGPRKSRGTLSSLTSLRLAMIAMIMALPFLLPSLSVVQHVDNELTAFRAAGAPRPATGDFVFVAIDKKSLAKVGTWPWPRDVHAELIDRLVAAGARDIFLDIDFSTPSRPESDARLARALEDAGGGVILPMFRQQFGARSNDPLTLTAPIPLFADHAWTALVDVSLDEDGLMRSFPVTDMVDGVPTQSAPAVLAGYSDARTHRLAIDFSIRPETVPTFSVSDILSGSLAGDALSGKSVVVGAYATELKDLFAVPVYGILSGPMLHVLATETLVQDRLLKPLQIEPIVLLLAALIITYMLTFSRVSFGVPLAASAAMVAIGEAAAFLLYKNEAIVFHTATLWAVLAFGLLMLMAEKIGIKGWLAELAIRENRDIRRVLKRVINDSVDPVIVLDQRFNLLDASHTTADLLGLYEPVARGTNLSGFVPAVLMEAVLALEAKHVAEPDKAHSEPLSFSMPGRSGRRHLEAVITISPFESGGGQGLSSVGTYVTCISLRDVTARRLYETKLEEMSRVDDLTGLLTRRGLVDAMAKVGTGFSVFVIDLHRFSHLNETLGREKGDGVLKAVAARLRRHTGIDGLSARLAGDTLCLATPGVEDEAGLAESAERLLALFDTSFGVDGIKIELNARVGACSGSLDLGDPGQWIEAAELALIEAKRVGGSGWRAYDPSSALRRARSRLLEAEMRGALEQGQFFLLYQPQVALKSGRLVGAEALLRWQHPTLGMISPAEFIGIAETNGFICDLGQFMFKEACKAATSWPAHVSVAVNISPVQFLRGDLLADLRAALAVSGLAPHRLHVEITESMFLEKSEELFEKLNALRDLGVTIALDDFGTGYSSLSYISSLPLDKLKIDQSFIRDMVSDPAAQTIVQSITTLAHGLGLTLVCEGVENALQCEMLTALRCEEGQGYFFGRPQPARQILALSAAHSLLSGGEAITAGGLAQAG
;
A
#
# COMPACT_ATOMS: atom_id res chain seq x y z
N MET A 1 36.90 72.02 -18.17
CA MET A 1 37.38 70.63 -18.03
C MET A 1 36.17 69.70 -18.02
N THR A 2 36.29 68.50 -18.59
CA THR A 2 35.16 67.59 -18.88
C THR A 2 34.84 66.65 -17.74
N ALA A 3 33.56 66.54 -17.37
CA ALA A 3 33.04 65.47 -16.51
C ALA A 3 31.67 65.02 -17.05
N GLY A 4 31.59 63.77 -17.54
CA GLY A 4 30.39 63.21 -18.19
C GLY A 4 29.33 62.69 -17.20
N PRO A 5 28.13 62.33 -17.69
CA PRO A 5 27.02 61.92 -16.84
C PRO A 5 27.26 60.55 -16.19
N ARG A 6 27.26 60.50 -14.85
CA ARG A 6 27.24 59.25 -14.08
C ARG A 6 25.88 58.54 -14.29
N LYS A 7 25.85 57.55 -15.19
CA LYS A 7 24.72 56.61 -15.31
C LYS A 7 24.48 55.85 -13.99
N SER A 8 23.22 55.61 -13.67
CA SER A 8 22.76 54.89 -12.48
C SER A 8 23.27 53.44 -12.45
N ARG A 9 24.25 53.15 -11.58
CA ARG A 9 24.76 51.78 -11.37
C ARG A 9 23.86 50.91 -10.47
N GLY A 10 23.00 51.51 -9.63
CA GLY A 10 22.24 50.78 -8.60
C GLY A 10 21.01 49.99 -9.09
N THR A 11 20.37 50.37 -10.21
CA THR A 11 19.19 49.66 -10.72
C THR A 11 19.53 48.47 -11.62
N LEU A 12 20.74 48.42 -12.20
CA LEU A 12 21.19 47.25 -12.95
C LEU A 12 21.58 46.08 -12.03
N SER A 13 22.21 46.34 -10.87
CA SER A 13 22.72 45.26 -10.01
C SER A 13 21.62 44.36 -9.44
N SER A 14 20.47 44.92 -9.06
CA SER A 14 19.32 44.15 -8.56
C SER A 14 18.55 43.39 -9.65
N LEU A 15 18.63 43.83 -10.91
CA LEU A 15 18.12 43.06 -12.05
C LEU A 15 19.05 41.90 -12.41
N THR A 16 20.37 42.08 -12.26
CA THR A 16 21.33 40.99 -12.48
C THR A 16 21.29 39.93 -11.38
N SER A 17 21.09 40.29 -10.11
CA SER A 17 21.05 39.29 -9.02
C SER A 17 19.84 38.37 -9.09
N LEU A 18 18.64 38.91 -9.36
CA LEU A 18 17.42 38.11 -9.51
C LEU A 18 17.54 37.15 -10.71
N ARG A 19 18.04 37.64 -11.86
CA ARG A 19 18.30 36.79 -13.02
C ARG A 19 19.32 35.70 -12.74
N LEU A 20 20.42 36.00 -12.01
CA LEU A 20 21.39 34.97 -11.59
C LEU A 20 20.73 33.87 -10.75
N ALA A 21 19.87 34.24 -9.79
CA ALA A 21 19.17 33.27 -8.95
C ALA A 21 18.20 32.38 -9.76
N MET A 22 17.42 32.97 -10.68
CA MET A 22 16.52 32.22 -11.56
C MET A 22 17.30 31.26 -12.47
N ILE A 23 18.43 31.70 -13.03
CA ILE A 23 19.33 30.87 -13.87
C ILE A 23 19.92 29.72 -13.07
N ALA A 24 20.40 29.96 -11.85
CA ALA A 24 20.92 28.92 -10.97
C ALA A 24 19.86 27.87 -10.63
N MET A 25 18.62 28.29 -10.41
CA MET A 25 17.50 27.39 -10.11
C MET A 25 17.12 26.51 -11.32
N ILE A 26 17.06 27.09 -12.52
CA ILE A 26 16.82 26.34 -13.78
C ILE A 26 17.95 25.33 -14.05
N MET A 27 19.20 25.65 -13.72
CA MET A 27 20.34 24.73 -13.86
C MET A 27 20.37 23.61 -12.80
N ALA A 28 19.68 23.76 -11.67
CA ALA A 28 19.64 22.76 -10.60
C ALA A 28 18.54 21.69 -10.80
N LEU A 29 17.40 22.07 -11.38
CA LEU A 29 16.26 21.16 -11.63
C LEU A 29 16.62 19.85 -12.37
N PRO A 30 17.49 19.82 -13.39
CA PRO A 30 17.85 18.58 -14.10
C PRO A 30 18.46 17.50 -13.19
N PHE A 31 19.07 17.89 -12.07
CA PHE A 31 19.70 16.98 -11.11
C PHE A 31 18.79 16.63 -9.92
N LEU A 32 17.76 17.45 -9.65
CA LEU A 32 16.87 17.30 -8.49
C LEU A 32 15.54 16.61 -8.83
N LEU A 33 15.08 16.69 -10.08
CA LEU A 33 13.79 16.14 -10.49
C LEU A 33 13.79 14.61 -10.70
N PRO A 34 14.82 13.96 -11.29
CA PRO A 34 14.78 12.52 -11.58
C PRO A 34 14.70 11.61 -10.34
N SER A 35 15.08 12.12 -9.16
CA SER A 35 15.02 11.40 -7.89
C SER A 35 13.69 11.55 -7.14
N LEU A 36 12.73 12.31 -7.68
CA LEU A 36 11.39 12.45 -7.09
C LEU A 36 10.47 11.33 -7.59
N SER A 37 9.89 10.56 -6.67
CA SER A 37 8.95 9.47 -6.97
C SER A 37 7.78 9.91 -7.84
N VAL A 38 7.30 11.15 -7.67
CA VAL A 38 6.24 11.74 -8.53
C VAL A 38 6.66 11.86 -10.00
N VAL A 39 7.93 12.18 -10.28
CA VAL A 39 8.46 12.29 -11.64
C VAL A 39 8.58 10.89 -12.26
N GLN A 40 9.10 9.93 -11.49
CA GLN A 40 9.23 8.53 -11.90
C GLN A 40 7.86 7.88 -12.19
N HIS A 41 6.85 8.14 -11.35
CA HIS A 41 5.48 7.67 -11.59
C HIS A 41 4.89 8.22 -12.90
N VAL A 42 5.08 9.52 -13.18
CA VAL A 42 4.63 10.13 -14.45
C VAL A 42 5.35 9.54 -15.66
N ASP A 43 6.67 9.30 -15.55
CA ASP A 43 7.44 8.66 -16.63
C ASP A 43 7.04 7.19 -16.86
N ASN A 44 6.63 6.47 -15.81
CA ASN A 44 6.09 5.10 -15.90
C ASN A 44 4.72 5.09 -16.60
N GLU A 45 3.80 5.98 -16.22
CA GLU A 45 2.48 6.13 -16.85
C GLU A 45 2.60 6.53 -18.33
N LEU A 46 3.49 7.48 -18.66
CA LEU A 46 3.77 7.86 -20.05
C LEU A 46 4.35 6.70 -20.87
N THR A 47 5.18 5.86 -20.25
CA THR A 47 5.74 4.66 -20.91
C THR A 47 4.66 3.60 -21.14
N ALA A 48 3.76 3.36 -20.17
CA ALA A 48 2.61 2.48 -20.34
C ALA A 48 1.65 2.99 -21.44
N PHE A 49 1.39 4.30 -21.50
CA PHE A 49 0.59 4.90 -22.58
C PHE A 49 1.21 4.68 -23.97
N ARG A 50 2.54 4.82 -24.10
CA ARG A 50 3.25 4.56 -25.37
C ARG A 50 3.24 3.08 -25.75
N ALA A 51 3.34 2.17 -24.77
CA ALA A 51 3.21 0.73 -24.97
C ALA A 51 1.81 0.36 -25.51
N ALA A 52 0.75 0.83 -24.84
CA ALA A 52 -0.63 0.63 -25.27
C ALA A 52 -0.92 1.21 -26.66
N GLY A 53 -0.29 2.33 -27.03
CA GLY A 53 -0.43 2.96 -28.35
C GLY A 53 0.35 2.29 -29.49
N ALA A 54 1.26 1.35 -29.19
CA ALA A 54 2.19 0.77 -30.16
C ALA A 54 2.12 -0.78 -30.29
N PRO A 55 0.94 -1.41 -30.31
CA PRO A 55 0.79 -2.87 -30.18
C PRO A 55 1.55 -3.68 -31.24
N ARG A 56 2.19 -4.77 -30.80
CA ARG A 56 2.98 -5.73 -31.57
C ARG A 56 2.45 -7.16 -31.36
N PRO A 57 2.48 -8.05 -32.36
CA PRO A 57 2.25 -9.47 -32.14
C PRO A 57 3.50 -10.15 -31.53
N ALA A 58 3.30 -11.28 -30.86
CA ALA A 58 4.35 -12.26 -30.58
C ALA A 58 4.88 -12.89 -31.88
N THR A 59 6.09 -13.44 -31.87
CA THR A 59 6.68 -14.17 -33.01
C THR A 59 5.91 -15.46 -33.32
N GLY A 60 5.41 -16.13 -32.27
CA GLY A 60 4.77 -17.45 -32.37
C GLY A 60 5.73 -18.64 -32.38
N ASP A 61 7.02 -18.39 -32.19
CA ASP A 61 8.07 -19.40 -31.93
C ASP A 61 8.03 -19.90 -30.48
N PHE A 62 7.60 -19.04 -29.55
CA PHE A 62 7.32 -19.39 -28.17
C PHE A 62 5.86 -19.79 -28.03
N VAL A 63 5.63 -21.04 -27.63
CA VAL A 63 4.31 -21.59 -27.42
C VAL A 63 4.02 -21.68 -25.94
N PHE A 64 2.83 -21.24 -25.59
CA PHE A 64 2.31 -21.39 -24.27
C PHE A 64 1.53 -22.69 -24.12
N VAL A 65 2.05 -23.63 -23.34
CA VAL A 65 1.36 -24.87 -23.04
C VAL A 65 0.75 -24.79 -21.65
N ALA A 66 -0.57 -24.69 -21.65
CA ALA A 66 -1.37 -24.18 -20.58
C ALA A 66 -2.07 -25.26 -19.77
N ILE A 67 -1.75 -25.50 -18.50
CA ILE A 67 -2.45 -26.49 -17.65
C ILE A 67 -3.90 -26.06 -17.28
N ASP A 68 -4.74 -25.68 -18.25
CA ASP A 68 -5.92 -24.83 -18.03
C ASP A 68 -7.09 -25.30 -17.13
N LYS A 69 -8.11 -24.47 -16.84
CA LYS A 69 -9.36 -24.90 -16.16
C LYS A 69 -10.00 -26.09 -16.88
N LYS A 70 -9.68 -26.24 -18.18
CA LYS A 70 -9.97 -27.40 -19.01
C LYS A 70 -8.99 -28.57 -18.78
N SER A 71 -7.69 -28.36 -18.55
CA SER A 71 -6.69 -29.39 -18.26
C SER A 71 -6.71 -29.88 -16.82
N LEU A 72 -6.78 -28.97 -15.86
CA LEU A 72 -7.26 -29.17 -14.50
C LEU A 72 -8.78 -29.49 -14.45
N ALA A 73 -9.41 -29.79 -15.57
CA ALA A 73 -10.68 -30.53 -15.58
C ALA A 73 -10.60 -31.83 -16.39
N LYS A 74 -9.42 -32.26 -16.82
CA LYS A 74 -9.21 -33.40 -17.72
C LYS A 74 -8.09 -34.34 -17.27
N VAL A 75 -7.14 -33.92 -16.44
CA VAL A 75 -5.84 -34.59 -16.27
C VAL A 75 -5.71 -35.24 -14.89
N GLY A 76 -6.11 -34.52 -13.88
CA GLY A 76 -6.01 -34.85 -12.46
C GLY A 76 -5.88 -33.54 -11.72
N THR A 77 -5.95 -33.57 -10.40
CA THR A 77 -5.63 -32.33 -9.68
C THR A 77 -4.15 -32.28 -9.73
N TRP A 78 -3.59 -31.10 -9.99
CA TRP A 78 -2.17 -30.92 -9.80
C TRP A 78 -1.87 -31.34 -8.30
N PRO A 79 -0.64 -31.68 -7.82
CA PRO A 79 0.48 -31.99 -8.63
C PRO A 79 -0.04 -33.16 -9.33
N TRP A 80 0.06 -32.97 -10.62
CA TRP A 80 -0.04 -34.13 -11.38
C TRP A 80 1.13 -34.96 -10.89
N PRO A 81 0.88 -36.26 -10.66
CA PRO A 81 1.98 -37.15 -10.47
C PRO A 81 3.04 -36.83 -11.50
N ARG A 82 4.32 -36.85 -11.14
CA ARG A 82 5.36 -36.58 -12.12
C ARG A 82 5.41 -37.60 -13.28
N ASP A 83 4.47 -38.57 -13.33
CA ASP A 83 4.10 -39.37 -14.51
C ASP A 83 3.45 -38.51 -15.58
N VAL A 84 2.63 -37.54 -15.18
CA VAL A 84 1.94 -36.60 -16.07
C VAL A 84 2.91 -35.53 -16.53
N HIS A 85 3.83 -35.07 -15.68
CA HIS A 85 4.93 -34.21 -16.13
C HIS A 85 5.88 -34.99 -17.06
N ALA A 86 6.19 -36.25 -16.74
CA ALA A 86 6.95 -37.15 -17.61
C ALA A 86 6.23 -37.40 -18.94
N GLU A 87 4.95 -37.78 -18.92
CA GLU A 87 4.15 -37.98 -20.13
C GLU A 87 3.99 -36.67 -20.91
N LEU A 88 3.87 -35.52 -20.24
CA LEU A 88 3.85 -34.22 -20.92
C LEU A 88 5.17 -33.98 -21.65
N ILE A 89 6.32 -34.21 -21.00
CA ILE A 89 7.63 -34.12 -21.63
C ILE A 89 7.72 -35.10 -22.81
N ASP A 90 7.40 -36.38 -22.61
CA ASP A 90 7.40 -37.39 -23.67
C ASP A 90 6.53 -36.97 -24.88
N ARG A 91 5.35 -36.37 -24.62
CA ARG A 91 4.40 -35.91 -25.66
C ARG A 91 4.89 -34.65 -26.37
N LEU A 92 5.52 -33.72 -25.65
CA LEU A 92 6.11 -32.49 -26.22
C LEU A 92 7.34 -32.83 -27.06
N VAL A 93 8.21 -33.73 -26.58
CA VAL A 93 9.35 -34.27 -27.33
C VAL A 93 8.86 -35.04 -28.57
N ALA A 94 7.84 -35.89 -28.44
CA ALA A 94 7.23 -36.60 -29.57
C ALA A 94 6.52 -35.67 -30.57
N ALA A 95 6.01 -34.51 -30.13
CA ALA A 95 5.48 -33.44 -30.98
C ALA A 95 6.57 -32.54 -31.59
N GLY A 96 7.85 -32.78 -31.26
CA GLY A 96 8.99 -32.05 -31.81
C GLY A 96 9.21 -30.67 -31.19
N ALA A 97 8.81 -30.45 -29.93
CA ALA A 97 9.21 -29.27 -29.18
C ALA A 97 10.75 -29.16 -29.12
N ARG A 98 11.28 -27.93 -29.28
CA ARG A 98 12.71 -27.65 -29.32
C ARG A 98 13.32 -27.60 -27.93
N ASP A 99 12.71 -26.77 -27.09
CA ASP A 99 13.05 -26.57 -25.68
C ASP A 99 11.75 -26.61 -24.89
N ILE A 100 11.79 -27.10 -23.65
CA ILE A 100 10.62 -27.15 -22.77
C ILE A 100 10.99 -26.56 -21.42
N PHE A 101 10.50 -25.35 -21.14
CA PHE A 101 10.56 -24.79 -19.79
C PHE A 101 9.33 -25.25 -19.01
N LEU A 102 9.55 -26.15 -18.04
CA LEU A 102 8.53 -26.55 -17.08
C LEU A 102 8.65 -25.65 -15.86
N ASP A 103 7.77 -24.67 -15.82
CA ASP A 103 7.65 -23.63 -14.82
C ASP A 103 7.01 -24.16 -13.51
N ILE A 104 7.68 -25.16 -12.95
CA ILE A 104 7.15 -26.14 -12.02
C ILE A 104 8.18 -26.43 -10.92
N ASP A 105 7.97 -25.97 -9.69
CA ASP A 105 8.86 -26.28 -8.55
C ASP A 105 8.99 -27.80 -8.25
N PHE A 106 10.16 -28.34 -8.53
CA PHE A 106 10.52 -29.72 -8.24
C PHE A 106 11.49 -29.86 -7.07
N SER A 107 11.55 -28.88 -6.16
CA SER A 107 12.41 -28.85 -4.96
C SER A 107 12.06 -29.87 -3.88
N THR A 108 10.79 -30.23 -3.76
CA THR A 108 10.34 -31.21 -2.77
C THR A 108 10.32 -32.61 -3.39
N PRO A 109 11.02 -33.59 -2.82
CA PRO A 109 10.98 -34.97 -3.30
C PRO A 109 9.58 -35.57 -3.13
N SER A 110 9.27 -36.48 -4.04
CA SER A 110 8.05 -37.26 -4.12
C SER A 110 8.36 -38.72 -3.74
N ARG A 111 7.50 -39.71 -4.04
CA ARG A 111 7.93 -41.11 -3.93
C ARG A 111 8.93 -41.51 -5.03
N PRO A 112 9.84 -42.48 -4.77
CA PRO A 112 11.03 -42.71 -5.59
C PRO A 112 10.81 -43.25 -7.00
N GLU A 113 9.87 -44.19 -7.22
CA GLU A 113 9.60 -44.87 -8.53
C GLU A 113 9.24 -43.93 -9.70
N SER A 114 9.15 -42.67 -9.39
CA SER A 114 8.12 -41.78 -9.83
C SER A 114 8.75 -40.40 -10.01
N ASP A 115 9.55 -39.97 -9.04
CA ASP A 115 10.67 -39.08 -9.39
C ASP A 115 11.60 -39.78 -10.40
N ALA A 116 11.92 -41.07 -10.23
CA ALA A 116 12.66 -41.85 -11.23
C ALA A 116 12.01 -41.85 -12.64
N ARG A 117 10.67 -41.82 -12.73
CA ARG A 117 9.97 -41.71 -14.03
C ARG A 117 10.09 -40.32 -14.65
N LEU A 118 10.07 -39.24 -13.85
CA LEU A 118 10.32 -37.89 -14.36
C LEU A 118 11.80 -37.73 -14.74
N ALA A 119 12.72 -38.16 -13.88
CA ALA A 119 14.16 -38.16 -14.17
C ALA A 119 14.46 -38.85 -15.50
N ARG A 120 13.86 -40.03 -15.74
CA ARG A 120 13.96 -40.71 -17.03
C ARG A 120 13.37 -39.91 -18.20
N ALA A 121 12.24 -39.22 -18.02
CA ALA A 121 11.70 -38.36 -19.09
C ALA A 121 12.57 -37.12 -19.38
N LEU A 122 13.22 -36.55 -18.35
CA LEU A 122 14.20 -35.46 -18.50
C LEU A 122 15.46 -35.95 -19.23
N GLU A 123 15.94 -37.15 -18.88
CA GLU A 123 17.05 -37.84 -19.53
C GLU A 123 16.73 -38.22 -20.98
N ASP A 124 15.54 -38.79 -21.24
CA ASP A 124 15.03 -39.14 -22.58
C ASP A 124 14.77 -37.88 -23.44
N ALA A 125 14.47 -36.73 -22.83
CA ALA A 125 14.41 -35.41 -23.49
C ALA A 125 15.78 -34.80 -23.78
N GLY A 126 16.89 -35.47 -23.42
CA GLY A 126 18.25 -35.12 -23.83
C GLY A 126 18.75 -33.77 -23.31
N GLY A 127 18.21 -33.27 -22.20
CA GLY A 127 18.56 -31.96 -21.65
C GLY A 127 17.96 -30.76 -22.37
N GLY A 128 16.94 -30.94 -23.23
CA GLY A 128 16.13 -29.85 -23.80
C GLY A 128 15.12 -29.26 -22.81
N VAL A 129 15.21 -29.60 -21.52
CA VAL A 129 14.26 -29.20 -20.48
C VAL A 129 14.90 -28.20 -19.51
N ILE A 130 14.16 -27.15 -19.17
CA ILE A 130 14.54 -26.11 -18.21
C ILE A 130 13.58 -26.18 -17.01
N LEU A 131 14.12 -26.07 -15.79
CA LEU A 131 13.42 -26.11 -14.52
C LEU A 131 13.73 -24.84 -13.67
N PRO A 132 12.78 -24.36 -12.85
CA PRO A 132 12.93 -23.11 -12.11
C PRO A 132 13.75 -23.24 -10.82
N MET A 133 14.40 -22.13 -10.44
CA MET A 133 15.03 -21.89 -9.14
C MET A 133 14.50 -20.59 -8.52
N PHE A 134 14.10 -20.66 -7.25
CA PHE A 134 13.40 -19.59 -6.54
C PHE A 134 14.15 -19.16 -5.29
N ARG A 135 14.06 -17.89 -4.89
CA ARG A 135 14.43 -17.45 -3.53
C ARG A 135 13.19 -17.23 -2.65
N GLN A 136 13.13 -17.88 -1.49
CA GLN A 136 12.03 -17.75 -0.53
C GLN A 136 12.50 -17.23 0.84
N GLN A 137 11.66 -16.46 1.53
CA GLN A 137 11.96 -15.88 2.84
C GLN A 137 11.07 -16.50 3.93
N PHE A 138 11.64 -17.35 4.78
CA PHE A 138 10.92 -18.08 5.84
C PHE A 138 11.03 -17.36 7.19
N GLY A 139 10.33 -16.23 7.35
CA GLY A 139 10.30 -15.53 8.65
C GLY A 139 9.51 -14.22 8.65
N ALA A 140 8.91 -13.88 9.80
CA ALA A 140 8.24 -12.59 10.00
C ALA A 140 9.19 -11.47 10.48
N ARG A 141 10.49 -11.76 10.61
CA ARG A 141 11.55 -10.79 10.93
C ARG A 141 12.43 -10.58 9.69
N SER A 142 12.74 -9.33 9.35
CA SER A 142 13.40 -8.93 8.10
C SER A 142 14.86 -9.37 7.94
N ASN A 143 15.42 -10.13 8.88
CA ASN A 143 16.82 -10.55 8.89
C ASN A 143 17.03 -12.07 8.74
N ASP A 144 15.96 -12.86 8.58
CA ASP A 144 16.12 -14.28 8.22
C ASP A 144 16.62 -14.40 6.77
N PRO A 145 17.64 -15.24 6.50
CA PRO A 145 18.28 -15.30 5.18
C PRO A 145 17.34 -15.86 4.11
N LEU A 146 17.42 -15.28 2.91
CA LEU A 146 16.73 -15.78 1.71
C LEU A 146 17.20 -17.21 1.43
N THR A 147 16.29 -18.17 1.59
CA THR A 147 16.55 -19.59 1.36
C THR A 147 16.27 -19.91 -0.09
N LEU A 148 17.32 -20.28 -0.82
CA LEU A 148 17.19 -20.75 -2.20
C LEU A 148 16.46 -22.10 -2.23
N THR A 149 15.54 -22.23 -3.19
CA THR A 149 14.75 -23.43 -3.46
C THR A 149 15.00 -23.83 -4.91
N ALA A 150 15.71 -24.94 -5.11
CA ALA A 150 16.09 -25.47 -6.42
C ALA A 150 15.51 -26.88 -6.62
N PRO A 151 15.38 -27.39 -7.86
CA PRO A 151 14.90 -28.75 -8.11
C PRO A 151 15.75 -29.79 -7.37
N ILE A 152 15.15 -30.92 -6.93
CA ILE A 152 15.92 -31.98 -6.29
C ILE A 152 17.08 -32.44 -7.21
N PRO A 153 18.25 -32.85 -6.66
CA PRO A 153 19.42 -33.20 -7.46
C PRO A 153 19.12 -34.19 -8.60
N LEU A 154 18.26 -35.18 -8.34
CA LEU A 154 17.77 -36.17 -9.30
C LEU A 154 17.12 -35.58 -10.58
N PHE A 155 16.72 -34.31 -10.58
CA PHE A 155 16.24 -33.60 -11.77
C PHE A 155 17.23 -32.54 -12.26
N ALA A 156 17.92 -31.86 -11.35
CA ALA A 156 18.96 -30.90 -11.71
C ALA A 156 20.12 -31.55 -12.48
N ASP A 157 20.41 -32.83 -12.25
CA ASP A 157 21.41 -33.60 -13.00
C ASP A 157 20.96 -33.96 -14.44
N HIS A 158 19.68 -33.75 -14.79
CA HIS A 158 19.10 -34.13 -16.08
C HIS A 158 18.36 -32.98 -16.81
N ALA A 159 18.39 -31.76 -16.28
CA ALA A 159 17.73 -30.59 -16.84
C ALA A 159 18.51 -29.30 -16.54
N TRP A 160 18.34 -28.28 -17.37
CA TRP A 160 18.86 -26.95 -17.06
C TRP A 160 18.09 -26.33 -15.91
N THR A 161 18.78 -25.56 -15.07
CA THR A 161 18.13 -24.76 -14.03
C THR A 161 18.22 -23.28 -14.38
N ALA A 162 17.13 -22.54 -14.14
CA ALA A 162 17.05 -21.12 -14.45
C ALA A 162 16.38 -20.34 -13.31
N LEU A 163 16.88 -19.15 -13.02
CA LEU A 163 16.28 -18.25 -12.04
C LEU A 163 14.95 -17.72 -12.57
N VAL A 164 13.97 -17.59 -11.70
CA VAL A 164 12.64 -17.10 -12.08
C VAL A 164 12.12 -15.95 -11.21
N ASP A 165 12.84 -15.60 -10.15
CA ASP A 165 12.54 -14.50 -9.20
C ASP A 165 11.86 -13.26 -9.85
N VAL A 166 10.66 -12.89 -9.38
CA VAL A 166 10.11 -11.54 -9.63
C VAL A 166 10.65 -10.51 -8.65
N SER A 167 10.91 -9.32 -9.17
CA SER A 167 10.91 -8.10 -8.38
C SER A 167 9.73 -7.22 -8.81
N LEU A 168 8.98 -6.70 -7.83
CA LEU A 168 8.04 -5.60 -8.06
C LEU A 168 8.77 -4.27 -7.97
N ASP A 169 8.28 -3.30 -8.75
CA ASP A 169 8.64 -1.90 -8.59
C ASP A 169 7.93 -1.30 -7.36
N GLU A 170 8.33 -0.11 -6.91
CA GLU A 170 7.80 0.54 -5.68
C GLU A 170 6.27 0.79 -5.72
N ASP A 171 5.67 0.88 -6.91
CA ASP A 171 4.24 1.04 -7.11
C ASP A 171 3.45 -0.29 -7.11
N GLY A 172 4.13 -1.42 -6.94
CA GLY A 172 3.54 -2.76 -6.85
C GLY A 172 3.26 -3.41 -8.21
N LEU A 173 3.74 -2.83 -9.31
CA LEU A 173 3.64 -3.40 -10.66
C LEU A 173 4.93 -4.15 -11.03
N MET A 174 4.81 -5.21 -11.82
CA MET A 174 5.95 -5.91 -12.40
C MET A 174 6.30 -5.33 -13.77
N ARG A 175 7.55 -4.90 -13.95
CA ARG A 175 8.04 -4.40 -15.24
C ARG A 175 9.33 -5.04 -15.75
N SER A 176 10.04 -5.81 -14.93
CA SER A 176 11.34 -6.36 -15.31
C SER A 176 11.73 -7.65 -14.60
N PHE A 177 12.52 -8.48 -15.29
CA PHE A 177 13.21 -9.64 -14.72
C PHE A 177 14.70 -9.34 -14.50
N PRO A 178 15.39 -9.98 -13.55
CA PRO A 178 16.84 -10.14 -13.63
C PRO A 178 17.21 -10.93 -14.89
N VAL A 179 18.35 -10.65 -15.51
CA VAL A 179 18.87 -11.47 -16.63
C VAL A 179 19.78 -12.58 -16.09
N THR A 180 20.64 -12.22 -15.14
CA THR A 180 21.56 -13.11 -14.42
C THR A 180 21.68 -12.60 -12.99
N ASP A 181 21.68 -13.51 -12.02
CA ASP A 181 21.88 -13.19 -10.60
C ASP A 181 22.86 -14.19 -9.95
N MET A 182 23.45 -13.83 -8.82
CA MET A 182 24.40 -14.64 -8.08
C MET A 182 23.67 -15.57 -7.10
N VAL A 183 23.74 -16.87 -7.36
CA VAL A 183 23.17 -17.92 -6.52
C VAL A 183 24.32 -18.75 -5.96
N ASP A 184 24.52 -18.71 -4.64
CA ASP A 184 25.63 -19.38 -3.92
C ASP A 184 27.03 -19.12 -4.51
N GLY A 185 27.23 -17.94 -5.10
CA GLY A 185 28.47 -17.54 -5.75
C GLY A 185 28.59 -17.93 -7.23
N VAL A 186 27.58 -18.59 -7.81
CA VAL A 186 27.48 -18.95 -9.23
C VAL A 186 26.55 -17.97 -9.95
N PRO A 187 26.93 -17.44 -11.13
CA PRO A 187 26.03 -16.61 -11.93
C PRO A 187 24.99 -17.48 -12.66
N THR A 188 23.74 -17.44 -12.21
CA THR A 188 22.61 -18.20 -12.77
C THR A 188 21.75 -17.30 -13.65
N GLN A 189 21.48 -17.75 -14.88
CA GLN A 189 20.64 -17.01 -15.84
C GLN A 189 19.15 -17.16 -15.51
N SER A 190 18.34 -16.18 -15.90
CA SER A 190 16.89 -16.27 -15.76
C SER A 190 16.22 -17.06 -16.87
N ALA A 191 15.03 -17.63 -16.60
CA ALA A 191 14.30 -18.44 -17.58
C ALA A 191 14.08 -17.74 -18.95
N PRO A 192 13.74 -16.43 -19.02
CA PRO A 192 13.64 -15.74 -20.30
C PRO A 192 14.99 -15.62 -21.03
N ALA A 193 16.08 -15.45 -20.29
CA ALA A 193 17.41 -15.39 -20.86
C ALA A 193 17.85 -16.76 -21.41
N VAL A 194 17.55 -17.85 -20.69
CA VAL A 194 17.83 -19.22 -21.16
C VAL A 194 16.98 -19.56 -22.40
N LEU A 195 15.67 -19.30 -22.36
CA LEU A 195 14.74 -19.54 -23.48
C LEU A 195 15.07 -18.73 -24.74
N ALA A 196 15.56 -17.49 -24.59
CA ALA A 196 16.01 -16.67 -25.71
C ALA A 196 17.43 -17.00 -26.19
N GLY A 197 18.17 -17.89 -25.51
CA GLY A 197 19.61 -18.10 -25.73
C GLY A 197 20.46 -16.85 -25.45
N TYR A 198 19.97 -15.93 -24.62
CA TYR A 198 20.57 -14.62 -24.38
C TYR A 198 21.58 -14.66 -23.23
N SER A 199 22.85 -14.34 -23.51
CA SER A 199 23.93 -14.28 -22.52
C SER A 199 24.75 -12.99 -22.61
N ASP A 200 24.24 -11.88 -22.05
CA ASP A 200 25.03 -10.66 -21.79
C ASP A 200 25.06 -10.31 -20.30
N ALA A 201 26.20 -10.56 -19.66
CA ALA A 201 26.43 -10.28 -18.24
C ALA A 201 26.42 -8.77 -17.87
N ARG A 202 26.37 -7.87 -18.85
CA ARG A 202 26.23 -6.41 -18.61
C ARG A 202 24.78 -5.97 -18.45
N THR A 203 23.84 -6.76 -18.94
CA THR A 203 22.41 -6.49 -18.76
C THR A 203 22.00 -7.09 -17.42
N HIS A 204 21.83 -6.28 -16.37
CA HIS A 204 21.41 -6.81 -15.07
C HIS A 204 19.90 -7.07 -14.99
N ARG A 205 19.09 -6.22 -15.64
CA ARG A 205 17.63 -6.35 -15.70
C ARG A 205 17.10 -6.21 -17.12
N LEU A 206 16.13 -7.05 -17.47
CA LEU A 206 15.36 -7.05 -18.68
C LEU A 206 14.00 -6.41 -18.39
N ALA A 207 13.77 -5.19 -18.88
CA ALA A 207 12.45 -4.59 -18.85
C ALA A 207 11.56 -5.19 -19.96
N ILE A 208 10.34 -5.58 -19.61
CA ILE A 208 9.40 -6.29 -20.49
C ILE A 208 8.72 -5.28 -21.42
N ASP A 209 8.69 -5.57 -22.72
CA ASP A 209 8.00 -4.74 -23.69
C ASP A 209 6.50 -5.04 -23.75
N PHE A 210 5.71 -4.38 -22.89
CA PHE A 210 4.25 -4.48 -22.88
C PHE A 210 3.55 -3.92 -24.13
N SER A 211 4.29 -3.49 -25.16
CA SER A 211 3.67 -3.32 -26.49
C SER A 211 3.40 -4.66 -27.19
N ILE A 212 4.11 -5.74 -26.80
CA ILE A 212 3.84 -7.10 -27.26
C ILE A 212 2.52 -7.59 -26.65
N ARG A 213 1.63 -8.09 -27.50
CA ARG A 213 0.25 -8.44 -27.14
C ARG A 213 0.13 -9.89 -26.67
N PRO A 214 -0.21 -10.14 -25.39
CA PRO A 214 -0.30 -11.49 -24.84
C PRO A 214 -1.33 -12.36 -25.57
N GLU A 215 -2.43 -11.77 -26.09
CA GLU A 215 -3.45 -12.50 -26.83
C GLU A 215 -3.01 -13.00 -28.22
N THR A 216 -1.78 -12.69 -28.63
CA THR A 216 -1.18 -13.19 -29.88
C THR A 216 -0.19 -14.35 -29.67
N VAL A 217 0.12 -14.71 -28.42
CA VAL A 217 0.94 -15.88 -28.08
C VAL A 217 0.13 -17.16 -28.35
N PRO A 218 0.63 -18.12 -29.16
CA PRO A 218 -0.03 -19.40 -29.38
C PRO A 218 -0.18 -20.15 -28.05
N THR A 219 -1.42 -20.32 -27.58
CA THR A 219 -1.73 -20.90 -26.28
C THR A 219 -2.58 -22.15 -26.42
N PHE A 220 -2.12 -23.28 -25.85
CA PHE A 220 -2.77 -24.58 -25.96
C PHE A 220 -2.90 -25.26 -24.60
N SER A 221 -4.05 -25.85 -24.30
CA SER A 221 -4.26 -26.65 -23.10
C SER A 221 -3.27 -27.83 -23.00
N VAL A 222 -2.60 -28.07 -21.86
CA VAL A 222 -1.80 -29.28 -21.62
C VAL A 222 -2.62 -30.53 -21.87
N SER A 223 -3.88 -30.52 -21.49
CA SER A 223 -4.76 -31.66 -21.75
C SER A 223 -4.99 -31.95 -23.22
N ASP A 224 -4.78 -30.99 -24.13
CA ASP A 224 -4.79 -31.23 -25.57
C ASP A 224 -3.46 -31.84 -26.05
N ILE A 225 -2.34 -31.52 -25.39
CA ILE A 225 -1.04 -32.18 -25.57
C ILE A 225 -1.11 -33.65 -25.12
N LEU A 226 -1.52 -33.89 -23.88
CA LEU A 226 -1.60 -35.22 -23.27
C LEU A 226 -2.61 -36.14 -23.98
N SER A 227 -3.72 -35.60 -24.48
CA SER A 227 -4.70 -36.37 -25.26
C SER A 227 -4.31 -36.57 -26.73
N GLY A 228 -3.23 -35.95 -27.21
CA GLY A 228 -2.86 -35.97 -28.63
C GLY A 228 -3.88 -35.27 -29.54
N SER A 229 -4.60 -34.28 -29.01
CA SER A 229 -5.62 -33.52 -29.76
C SER A 229 -5.04 -32.41 -30.65
N LEU A 230 -3.75 -32.09 -30.49
CA LEU A 230 -3.06 -31.12 -31.34
C LEU A 230 -2.72 -31.70 -32.72
N ALA A 231 -2.73 -30.84 -33.74
CA ALA A 231 -2.11 -31.15 -35.01
C ALA A 231 -0.59 -31.31 -34.83
N GLY A 232 0.01 -32.32 -35.49
CA GLY A 232 1.40 -32.74 -35.25
C GLY A 232 2.48 -31.72 -35.66
N ASP A 233 2.10 -30.63 -36.30
CA ASP A 233 2.95 -29.51 -36.71
C ASP A 233 2.91 -28.32 -35.73
N ALA A 234 1.90 -28.23 -34.86
CA ALA A 234 1.62 -27.02 -34.06
C ALA A 234 2.70 -26.67 -33.02
N LEU A 235 3.50 -27.65 -32.58
CA LEU A 235 4.63 -27.50 -31.64
C LEU A 235 6.00 -27.73 -32.29
N SER A 236 6.03 -28.18 -33.55
CA SER A 236 7.25 -28.68 -34.16
C SER A 236 8.28 -27.56 -34.34
N GLY A 237 9.47 -27.75 -33.75
CA GLY A 237 10.56 -26.78 -33.76
C GLY A 237 10.36 -25.57 -32.85
N LYS A 238 9.32 -25.54 -32.01
CA LYS A 238 8.98 -24.40 -31.15
C LYS A 238 9.46 -24.59 -29.71
N SER A 239 9.76 -23.50 -29.02
CA SER A 239 10.15 -23.53 -27.61
C SER A 239 8.90 -23.37 -26.74
N VAL A 240 8.70 -24.26 -25.78
CA VAL A 240 7.44 -24.44 -25.06
C VAL A 240 7.59 -24.01 -23.61
N VAL A 241 6.70 -23.13 -23.14
CA VAL A 241 6.59 -22.72 -21.73
C VAL A 241 5.38 -23.37 -21.09
N VAL A 242 5.57 -24.00 -19.92
CA VAL A 242 4.54 -24.73 -19.17
C VAL A 242 4.42 -24.19 -17.73
N GLY A 243 3.51 -23.24 -17.50
CA GLY A 243 3.07 -22.68 -16.19
C GLY A 243 1.56 -22.32 -16.24
N ALA A 244 0.99 -21.36 -15.44
CA ALA A 244 -0.43 -20.93 -15.05
C ALA A 244 -1.16 -19.68 -15.75
N TYR A 245 -2.53 -19.70 -16.09
CA TYR A 245 -3.55 -18.70 -16.74
C TYR A 245 -5.05 -18.43 -16.26
N ALA A 246 -5.69 -18.99 -15.20
CA ALA A 246 -7.08 -18.65 -14.70
C ALA A 246 -7.10 -18.29 -13.22
N THR A 247 -8.24 -17.83 -12.72
CA THR A 247 -8.30 -17.25 -11.40
C THR A 247 -7.88 -18.06 -10.22
N GLU A 248 -7.88 -19.38 -10.30
CA GLU A 248 -7.78 -20.21 -9.13
C GLU A 248 -6.41 -19.96 -8.50
N LEU A 249 -5.34 -19.93 -9.29
CA LEU A 249 -3.98 -20.12 -8.80
C LEU A 249 -3.24 -19.02 -8.12
N LYS A 250 -3.51 -17.76 -8.42
CA LYS A 250 -2.81 -16.61 -7.83
C LYS A 250 -1.49 -16.21 -8.48
N ASP A 251 -1.15 -16.63 -9.72
CA ASP A 251 0.00 -16.18 -10.56
C ASP A 251 -0.41 -15.33 -11.83
N LEU A 252 -0.42 -13.99 -11.73
CA LEU A 252 -0.47 -12.87 -12.69
C LEU A 252 0.01 -11.57 -12.02
N PHE A 253 1.15 -11.07 -12.42
CA PHE A 253 1.59 -9.83 -11.84
C PHE A 253 0.66 -8.71 -12.29
N ALA A 254 0.37 -7.78 -11.37
CA ALA A 254 -0.18 -6.51 -11.76
C ALA A 254 0.84 -5.85 -12.69
N VAL A 255 0.43 -5.56 -13.93
CA VAL A 255 1.32 -5.09 -15.01
C VAL A 255 0.75 -3.86 -15.71
N PRO A 256 1.62 -2.96 -16.21
CA PRO A 256 1.17 -1.86 -17.04
C PRO A 256 0.46 -2.36 -18.31
N VAL A 257 -0.41 -1.53 -18.88
CA VAL A 257 -1.24 -1.79 -20.07
C VAL A 257 -2.33 -2.85 -19.87
N TYR A 258 -1.97 -4.09 -19.56
CA TYR A 258 -2.90 -5.23 -19.56
C TYR A 258 -3.59 -5.47 -18.22
N GLY A 259 -3.23 -4.70 -17.19
CA GLY A 259 -3.76 -4.80 -15.85
C GLY A 259 -3.14 -5.97 -15.09
N ILE A 260 -3.30 -7.19 -15.61
CA ILE A 260 -2.78 -8.39 -14.98
C ILE A 260 -2.39 -9.48 -15.99
N LEU A 261 -1.19 -10.07 -15.89
CA LEU A 261 -0.69 -11.17 -16.74
C LEU A 261 0.18 -12.20 -15.99
N SER A 262 0.03 -13.48 -16.34
CA SER A 262 0.61 -14.61 -15.62
C SER A 262 2.13 -14.69 -15.68
N GLY A 263 2.79 -15.15 -14.63
CA GLY A 263 4.25 -15.26 -14.58
C GLY A 263 4.90 -16.02 -15.73
N PRO A 264 4.34 -17.11 -16.29
CA PRO A 264 4.92 -17.76 -17.46
C PRO A 264 4.54 -17.01 -18.74
N MET A 265 3.41 -16.29 -18.77
CA MET A 265 3.10 -15.35 -19.84
C MET A 265 4.11 -14.21 -19.84
N LEU A 266 4.54 -13.75 -18.66
CA LEU A 266 5.59 -12.75 -18.52
C LEU A 266 6.95 -13.33 -18.87
N HIS A 267 7.24 -14.60 -18.59
CA HIS A 267 8.41 -15.26 -19.15
C HIS A 267 8.36 -15.31 -20.67
N VAL A 268 7.23 -15.67 -21.28
CA VAL A 268 7.06 -15.62 -22.75
C VAL A 268 7.22 -14.20 -23.27
N LEU A 269 6.56 -13.19 -22.69
CA LEU A 269 6.67 -11.79 -23.12
C LEU A 269 8.08 -11.22 -22.93
N ALA A 270 8.80 -11.61 -21.87
CA ALA A 270 10.20 -11.25 -21.66
C ALA A 270 11.12 -11.95 -22.68
N THR A 271 10.86 -13.21 -23.01
CA THR A 271 11.59 -13.97 -24.05
C THR A 271 11.34 -13.37 -25.43
N GLU A 272 10.08 -13.07 -25.76
CA GLU A 272 9.66 -12.33 -26.95
C GLU A 272 10.31 -10.93 -26.99
N THR A 273 10.45 -10.25 -25.85
CA THR A 273 11.18 -8.96 -25.76
C THR A 273 12.66 -9.13 -26.15
N LEU A 274 13.32 -10.22 -25.74
CA LEU A 274 14.70 -10.51 -26.14
C LEU A 274 14.80 -10.90 -27.63
N VAL A 275 13.96 -11.81 -28.10
CA VAL A 275 14.03 -12.38 -29.46
C VAL A 275 13.57 -11.39 -30.55
N GLN A 276 12.68 -10.45 -30.23
CA GLN A 276 12.33 -9.35 -31.13
C GLN A 276 13.35 -8.18 -31.12
N ASP A 277 14.49 -8.30 -30.43
CA ASP A 277 15.48 -7.22 -30.16
C ASP A 277 14.83 -5.96 -29.54
N ARG A 278 13.85 -6.18 -28.66
CA ARG A 278 13.06 -5.15 -27.97
C ARG A 278 13.59 -4.82 -26.58
N LEU A 279 14.87 -5.11 -26.31
CA LEU A 279 15.57 -4.71 -25.09
C LEU A 279 15.43 -3.20 -24.84
N LEU A 280 14.53 -2.84 -23.92
CA LEU A 280 14.14 -1.47 -23.65
C LEU A 280 15.32 -0.68 -23.06
N LYS A 281 15.90 0.21 -23.89
CA LYS A 281 17.09 0.99 -23.54
C LYS A 281 16.67 2.39 -23.07
N PRO A 282 16.88 2.77 -21.80
CA PRO A 282 16.60 4.14 -21.35
C PRO A 282 17.54 5.12 -22.06
N LEU A 283 16.97 6.19 -22.62
CA LEU A 283 17.74 7.27 -23.21
C LEU A 283 18.39 8.10 -22.09
N GLN A 284 19.69 8.39 -22.20
CA GLN A 284 20.36 9.37 -21.32
C GLN A 284 19.85 10.77 -21.65
N ILE A 285 18.95 11.28 -20.83
CA ILE A 285 18.27 12.57 -21.04
C ILE A 285 19.03 13.75 -20.46
N GLU A 286 19.98 13.54 -19.56
CA GLU A 286 20.76 14.57 -18.87
C GLU A 286 21.33 15.64 -19.82
N PRO A 287 22.04 15.29 -20.92
CA PRO A 287 22.52 16.31 -21.87
C PRO A 287 21.38 17.04 -22.59
N ILE A 288 20.23 16.40 -22.81
CA ILE A 288 19.05 16.99 -23.47
C ILE A 288 18.36 17.97 -22.53
N VAL A 289 18.17 17.60 -21.26
CA VAL A 289 17.57 18.45 -20.23
C VAL A 289 18.49 19.64 -19.92
N LEU A 290 19.82 19.43 -19.86
CA LEU A 290 20.80 20.52 -19.70
C LEU A 290 20.83 21.46 -20.91
N LEU A 291 20.73 20.93 -22.14
CA LEU A 291 20.60 21.75 -23.34
C LEU A 291 19.28 22.55 -23.34
N LEU A 292 18.17 21.94 -22.92
CA LEU A 292 16.88 22.60 -22.77
C LEU A 292 16.94 23.73 -21.72
N ALA A 293 17.52 23.47 -20.56
CA ALA A 293 17.78 24.49 -19.53
C ALA A 293 18.63 25.64 -20.09
N ALA A 294 19.72 25.34 -20.79
CA ALA A 294 20.59 26.33 -21.43
C ALA A 294 19.90 27.14 -22.54
N LEU A 295 19.00 26.52 -23.31
CA LEU A 295 18.17 27.18 -24.32
C LEU A 295 17.13 28.12 -23.68
N ILE A 296 16.47 27.69 -22.60
CA ILE A 296 15.55 28.54 -21.81
C ILE A 296 16.30 29.75 -21.24
N ILE A 297 17.46 29.53 -20.63
CA ILE A 297 18.32 30.59 -20.06
C ILE A 297 18.79 31.55 -21.16
N THR A 298 19.25 31.03 -22.30
CA THR A 298 19.69 31.84 -23.43
C THR A 298 18.52 32.66 -23.97
N TYR A 299 17.33 32.07 -24.10
CA TYR A 299 16.13 32.76 -24.54
C TYR A 299 15.70 33.90 -23.58
N MET A 300 15.76 33.68 -22.27
CA MET A 300 15.57 34.75 -21.27
C MET A 300 16.58 35.89 -21.45
N LEU A 301 17.85 35.57 -21.69
CA LEU A 301 18.93 36.55 -21.82
C LEU A 301 18.90 37.34 -23.15
N THR A 302 18.59 36.71 -24.28
CA THR A 302 18.68 37.33 -25.62
C THR A 302 17.34 37.75 -26.21
N PHE A 303 16.26 37.00 -26.00
CA PHE A 303 14.96 37.21 -26.67
C PHE A 303 13.87 37.82 -25.76
N SER A 304 14.30 38.49 -24.68
CA SER A 304 13.45 39.23 -23.71
C SER A 304 12.48 40.27 -24.32
N ARG A 305 12.59 40.61 -25.61
CA ARG A 305 11.72 41.54 -26.35
C ARG A 305 10.60 40.88 -27.18
N VAL A 306 10.59 39.55 -27.32
CA VAL A 306 9.56 38.82 -28.08
C VAL A 306 8.26 38.74 -27.26
N SER A 307 7.08 38.61 -27.88
CA SER A 307 5.80 38.45 -27.15
C SER A 307 5.76 37.14 -26.33
N PHE A 308 4.87 37.03 -25.34
CA PHE A 308 4.73 35.81 -24.52
C PHE A 308 4.04 34.65 -25.27
N GLY A 309 3.27 34.93 -26.32
CA GLY A 309 2.63 33.89 -27.14
C GLY A 309 3.64 33.00 -27.87
N VAL A 310 4.78 33.53 -28.31
CA VAL A 310 5.82 32.76 -29.02
C VAL A 310 6.44 31.66 -28.15
N PRO A 311 6.97 31.89 -26.93
CA PRO A 311 7.52 30.83 -26.10
C PRO A 311 6.45 29.86 -25.58
N LEU A 312 5.22 30.32 -25.37
CA LEU A 312 4.09 29.45 -25.01
C LEU A 312 3.78 28.46 -26.14
N ALA A 313 3.64 28.95 -27.38
CA ALA A 313 3.42 28.12 -28.55
C ALA A 313 4.61 27.20 -28.86
N ALA A 314 5.84 27.70 -28.70
CA ALA A 314 7.05 26.89 -28.86
C ALA A 314 7.15 25.78 -27.80
N SER A 315 6.77 26.05 -26.55
CA SER A 315 6.73 25.04 -25.49
C SER A 315 5.68 23.97 -25.80
N ALA A 316 4.47 24.35 -26.20
CA ALA A 316 3.42 23.41 -26.58
C ALA A 316 3.83 22.55 -27.79
N ALA A 317 4.44 23.15 -28.81
CA ALA A 317 4.98 22.43 -29.95
C ALA A 317 6.12 21.47 -29.55
N MET A 318 6.99 21.88 -28.63
CA MET A 318 8.10 21.05 -28.15
C MET A 318 7.63 19.87 -27.30
N VAL A 319 6.58 20.03 -26.47
CA VAL A 319 5.91 18.91 -25.79
C VAL A 319 5.31 17.94 -26.82
N ALA A 320 4.55 18.45 -27.79
CA ALA A 320 3.92 17.59 -28.81
C ALA A 320 4.96 16.84 -29.67
N ILE A 321 6.03 17.51 -30.10
CA ILE A 321 7.12 16.91 -30.87
C ILE A 321 7.92 15.92 -30.01
N GLY A 322 8.19 16.25 -28.74
CA GLY A 322 8.93 15.38 -27.83
C GLY A 322 8.17 14.12 -27.45
N GLU A 323 6.87 14.20 -27.19
CA GLU A 323 6.03 13.03 -26.97
C GLU A 323 5.86 12.18 -28.23
N ALA A 324 5.68 12.81 -29.40
CA ALA A 324 5.67 12.09 -30.67
C ALA A 324 7.03 11.40 -30.95
N ALA A 325 8.15 12.05 -30.64
CA ALA A 325 9.48 11.46 -30.75
C ALA A 325 9.69 10.33 -29.74
N ALA A 326 9.29 10.49 -28.49
CA ALA A 326 9.35 9.45 -27.46
C ALA A 326 8.51 8.23 -27.85
N PHE A 327 7.29 8.44 -28.39
CA PHE A 327 6.46 7.38 -28.93
C PHE A 327 7.10 6.66 -30.13
N LEU A 328 7.69 7.40 -31.08
CA LEU A 328 8.36 6.81 -32.25
C LEU A 328 9.64 6.06 -31.89
N LEU A 329 10.44 6.59 -30.96
CA LEU A 329 11.65 5.95 -30.42
C LEU A 329 11.30 4.67 -29.67
N TYR A 330 10.27 4.71 -28.82
CA TYR A 330 9.76 3.53 -28.14
C TYR A 330 9.22 2.50 -29.14
N LYS A 331 8.40 2.94 -30.11
CA LYS A 331 7.76 2.07 -31.10
C LYS A 331 8.77 1.39 -32.02
N ASN A 332 9.73 2.12 -32.57
CA ASN A 332 10.62 1.62 -33.62
C ASN A 332 11.94 1.06 -33.07
N GLU A 333 12.57 1.75 -32.11
CA GLU A 333 13.98 1.51 -31.70
C GLU A 333 14.11 0.85 -30.31
N ALA A 334 12.99 0.57 -29.63
CA ALA A 334 12.96 0.11 -28.23
C ALA A 334 13.64 1.08 -27.24
N ILE A 335 13.70 2.37 -27.58
CA ILE A 335 14.32 3.40 -26.74
C ILE A 335 13.24 4.02 -25.83
N VAL A 336 13.42 3.90 -24.51
CA VAL A 336 12.54 4.52 -23.51
C VAL A 336 13.03 5.95 -23.25
N PHE A 337 12.27 6.93 -23.74
CA PHE A 337 12.53 8.35 -23.49
C PHE A 337 11.69 8.84 -22.32
N HIS A 338 12.31 8.98 -21.16
CA HIS A 338 11.71 9.62 -19.98
C HIS A 338 11.62 11.14 -20.22
N THR A 339 10.40 11.67 -20.25
CA THR A 339 10.10 13.05 -20.67
C THR A 339 9.58 13.93 -19.55
N ALA A 340 9.14 13.38 -18.41
CA ALA A 340 8.56 14.15 -17.32
C ALA A 340 9.52 15.24 -16.79
N THR A 341 10.81 14.90 -16.67
CA THR A 341 11.86 15.88 -16.28
C THR A 341 12.00 17.03 -17.29
N LEU A 342 11.92 16.77 -18.60
CA LEU A 342 11.98 17.82 -19.63
C LEU A 342 10.79 18.78 -19.49
N TRP A 343 9.58 18.24 -19.28
CA TRP A 343 8.35 19.03 -19.17
C TRP A 343 8.28 19.84 -17.87
N ALA A 344 8.79 19.30 -16.76
CA ALA A 344 8.93 20.04 -15.51
C ALA A 344 9.91 21.23 -15.65
N VAL A 345 11.08 21.04 -16.27
CA VAL A 345 12.05 22.13 -16.55
C VAL A 345 11.45 23.17 -17.50
N LEU A 346 10.73 22.74 -18.54
CA LEU A 346 10.08 23.61 -19.51
C LEU A 346 8.95 24.45 -18.87
N ALA A 347 8.10 23.84 -18.06
CA ALA A 347 7.02 24.52 -17.34
C ALA A 347 7.57 25.55 -16.35
N PHE A 348 8.63 25.21 -15.61
CA PHE A 348 9.30 26.14 -14.71
C PHE A 348 9.94 27.32 -15.46
N GLY A 349 10.61 27.06 -16.59
CA GLY A 349 11.14 28.10 -17.47
C GLY A 349 10.06 29.05 -18.02
N LEU A 350 8.90 28.51 -18.39
CA LEU A 350 7.76 29.29 -18.88
C LEU A 350 7.16 30.19 -17.78
N LEU A 351 7.03 29.68 -16.55
CA LEU A 351 6.60 30.46 -15.37
C LEU A 351 7.57 31.62 -15.09
N MET A 352 8.88 31.36 -15.16
CA MET A 352 9.92 32.38 -14.99
C MET A 352 9.90 33.45 -16.09
N LEU A 353 9.66 33.06 -17.34
CA LEU A 353 9.47 33.99 -18.47
C LEU A 353 8.20 34.83 -18.33
N MET A 354 7.12 34.27 -17.78
CA MET A 354 5.87 34.98 -17.49
C MET A 354 6.09 36.06 -16.42
N ALA A 355 6.77 35.71 -15.32
CA ALA A 355 7.13 36.65 -14.26
C ALA A 355 8.00 37.83 -14.77
N GLU A 356 8.90 37.57 -15.71
CA GLU A 356 9.73 38.61 -16.33
C GLU A 356 8.96 39.49 -17.32
N LYS A 357 8.15 38.91 -18.22
CA LYS A 357 7.41 39.66 -19.27
C LYS A 357 6.22 40.46 -18.76
N ILE A 358 5.58 40.04 -17.67
CA ILE A 358 4.55 40.84 -16.99
C ILE A 358 5.14 42.16 -16.45
N GLY A 359 6.47 42.27 -16.37
CA GLY A 359 7.13 43.56 -16.24
C GLY A 359 6.72 44.26 -14.95
N ILE A 360 6.84 43.54 -13.82
CA ILE A 360 6.37 43.95 -12.49
C ILE A 360 6.74 45.41 -12.16
N LYS A 361 7.92 45.88 -12.60
CA LYS A 361 8.37 47.28 -12.44
C LYS A 361 7.59 48.32 -13.27
N GLY A 362 7.09 47.98 -14.45
CA GLY A 362 6.29 48.88 -15.30
C GLY A 362 4.89 49.11 -14.73
N TRP A 363 4.24 48.04 -14.26
CA TRP A 363 2.96 48.13 -13.55
C TRP A 363 3.09 48.94 -12.25
N LEU A 364 4.19 48.75 -11.50
CA LEU A 364 4.50 49.55 -10.30
C LEU A 364 4.88 51.02 -10.59
N ALA A 365 5.49 51.32 -11.74
CA ALA A 365 5.88 52.70 -12.08
C ALA A 365 4.72 53.57 -12.57
N GLU A 366 3.76 52.99 -13.30
CA GLU A 366 2.54 53.67 -13.74
C GLU A 366 1.64 54.06 -12.54
N LEU A 367 1.63 53.22 -11.49
CA LEU A 367 1.01 53.50 -10.19
C LEU A 367 1.61 54.75 -9.53
N ALA A 368 2.94 54.84 -9.44
CA ALA A 368 3.65 55.93 -8.74
C ALA A 368 3.50 57.32 -9.39
N ILE A 369 3.25 57.41 -10.70
CA ILE A 369 3.11 58.70 -11.40
C ILE A 369 1.68 59.26 -11.30
N ARG A 370 0.66 58.39 -11.28
CA ARG A 370 -0.73 58.81 -10.97
C ARG A 370 -0.89 59.21 -9.51
N GLU A 371 -0.19 58.52 -8.62
CA GLU A 371 -0.18 58.79 -7.19
C GLU A 371 -0.01 60.28 -6.86
N ASN A 372 1.07 60.95 -7.26
CA ASN A 372 1.40 62.27 -6.67
C ASN A 372 0.36 63.40 -6.84
N ARG A 373 -0.53 63.35 -7.85
CA ARG A 373 -1.59 64.36 -8.03
C ARG A 373 -2.90 63.99 -7.35
N ASP A 374 -3.18 62.70 -7.21
CA ASP A 374 -4.31 62.23 -6.44
C ASP A 374 -3.97 62.12 -4.95
N ILE A 375 -2.74 61.80 -4.55
CA ILE A 375 -2.21 61.78 -3.16
C ILE A 375 -2.61 63.03 -2.37
N ARG A 376 -2.59 64.26 -2.93
CA ARG A 376 -3.03 65.44 -2.15
C ARG A 376 -4.54 65.52 -1.92
N ARG A 377 -5.36 64.96 -2.82
CA ARG A 377 -6.83 64.82 -2.64
C ARG A 377 -7.18 63.56 -1.83
N VAL A 378 -6.45 62.48 -2.04
CA VAL A 378 -6.55 61.20 -1.35
C VAL A 378 -6.09 61.35 0.09
N LEU A 379 -4.92 61.90 0.41
CA LEU A 379 -4.50 62.16 1.81
C LEU A 379 -5.54 63.00 2.56
N LYS A 380 -6.05 64.08 1.96
CA LYS A 380 -7.07 64.90 2.61
C LYS A 380 -8.39 64.13 2.82
N ARG A 381 -8.75 63.25 1.87
CA ARG A 381 -9.92 62.37 1.98
C ARG A 381 -9.70 61.20 2.94
N VAL A 382 -8.50 60.66 3.00
CA VAL A 382 -8.08 59.56 3.88
C VAL A 382 -7.97 60.04 5.31
N ILE A 383 -7.52 61.27 5.55
CA ILE A 383 -7.59 61.90 6.87
C ILE A 383 -9.05 62.18 7.24
N ASN A 384 -9.84 62.85 6.39
CA ASN A 384 -11.23 63.19 6.74
C ASN A 384 -12.15 61.96 6.92
N ASP A 385 -12.10 61.02 5.98
CA ASP A 385 -12.89 59.79 5.93
C ASP A 385 -12.19 58.62 6.66
N SER A 386 -11.16 58.89 7.49
CA SER A 386 -10.42 57.86 8.23
C SER A 386 -11.34 57.12 9.21
N VAL A 387 -11.32 55.79 9.16
CA VAL A 387 -12.03 54.94 10.14
C VAL A 387 -11.42 55.07 11.53
N ASP A 388 -10.08 55.06 11.59
CA ASP A 388 -9.29 55.26 12.81
C ASP A 388 -8.94 56.76 12.93
N PRO A 389 -9.34 57.47 13.99
CA PRO A 389 -9.19 58.92 14.03
C PRO A 389 -7.76 59.44 13.91
N VAL A 390 -7.57 60.45 13.05
CA VAL A 390 -6.31 61.15 12.84
C VAL A 390 -6.46 62.61 13.27
N ILE A 391 -5.49 63.11 14.04
CA ILE A 391 -5.41 64.47 14.57
C ILE A 391 -4.05 65.04 14.17
N VAL A 392 -4.03 66.17 13.45
CA VAL A 392 -2.81 66.84 13.00
C VAL A 392 -2.72 68.22 13.67
N LEU A 393 -1.60 68.53 14.30
CA LEU A 393 -1.40 69.71 15.13
C LEU A 393 -0.18 70.54 14.69
N ASP A 394 -0.23 71.83 14.96
CA ASP A 394 0.93 72.72 14.86
C ASP A 394 1.89 72.59 16.07
N GLN A 395 3.04 73.27 15.98
CA GLN A 395 4.05 73.41 17.04
C GLN A 395 3.56 74.11 18.34
N ARG A 396 2.25 74.41 18.47
CA ARG A 396 1.60 74.96 19.66
C ARG A 396 0.43 74.09 20.11
N PHE A 397 0.33 72.87 19.56
CA PHE A 397 -0.75 71.89 19.78
C PHE A 397 -2.14 72.38 19.35
N ASN A 398 -2.25 73.33 18.42
CA ASN A 398 -3.52 73.73 17.83
C ASN A 398 -3.86 72.86 16.62
N LEU A 399 -5.15 72.56 16.45
CA LEU A 399 -5.63 71.67 15.40
C LEU A 399 -5.45 72.25 13.98
N LEU A 400 -4.64 71.58 13.16
CA LEU A 400 -4.49 71.84 11.73
C LEU A 400 -5.51 71.08 10.89
N ASP A 401 -5.74 69.80 11.20
CA ASP A 401 -6.78 68.96 10.60
C ASP A 401 -7.17 67.79 11.51
N ALA A 402 -8.40 67.29 11.38
CA ALA A 402 -8.85 66.07 12.03
C ALA A 402 -9.82 65.28 11.14
N SER A 403 -9.82 63.96 11.29
CA SER A 403 -10.86 63.06 10.79
C SER A 403 -12.23 63.36 11.41
N HIS A 404 -13.32 63.09 10.68
CA HIS A 404 -14.67 63.24 11.22
C HIS A 404 -14.97 62.29 12.39
N THR A 405 -14.36 61.11 12.38
CA THR A 405 -14.44 60.07 13.43
C THR A 405 -13.81 60.47 14.77
N THR A 406 -13.01 61.55 14.82
CA THR A 406 -12.38 62.06 16.05
C THR A 406 -13.41 62.43 17.11
N ALA A 407 -14.51 63.08 16.71
CA ALA A 407 -15.57 63.47 17.64
C ALA A 407 -16.28 62.24 18.23
N ASP A 408 -16.61 61.25 17.40
CA ASP A 408 -17.32 60.04 17.82
C ASP A 408 -16.49 59.14 18.74
N LEU A 409 -15.20 58.96 18.46
CA LEU A 409 -14.33 58.12 19.30
C LEU A 409 -14.05 58.75 20.67
N LEU A 410 -13.79 60.07 20.69
CA LEU A 410 -13.52 60.82 21.92
C LEU A 410 -14.80 61.21 22.69
N GLY A 411 -15.98 60.99 22.10
CA GLY A 411 -17.28 61.23 22.74
C GLY A 411 -17.68 62.72 22.79
N LEU A 412 -17.18 63.53 21.87
CA LEU A 412 -17.44 64.97 21.78
C LEU A 412 -18.81 65.25 21.16
N TYR A 413 -19.47 66.33 21.59
CA TYR A 413 -20.81 66.70 21.09
C TYR A 413 -20.79 67.44 19.75
N GLU A 414 -19.68 68.11 19.41
CA GLU A 414 -19.51 68.85 18.16
C GLU A 414 -18.11 68.57 17.55
N PRO A 415 -17.93 68.70 16.23
CA PRO A 415 -16.62 68.60 15.60
C PRO A 415 -15.67 69.69 16.11
N VAL A 416 -14.43 69.31 16.43
CA VAL A 416 -13.42 70.26 16.92
C VAL A 416 -13.00 71.23 15.80
N ALA A 417 -13.06 72.53 16.09
CA ALA A 417 -12.67 73.56 15.13
C ALA A 417 -11.16 73.59 14.90
N ARG A 418 -10.73 73.92 13.67
CA ARG A 418 -9.32 74.21 13.40
C ARG A 418 -8.86 75.39 14.26
N GLY A 419 -7.66 75.28 14.83
CA GLY A 419 -7.12 76.23 15.79
C GLY A 419 -7.48 75.95 17.25
N THR A 420 -8.39 75.02 17.57
CA THR A 420 -8.61 74.58 18.96
C THR A 420 -7.38 73.83 19.48
N ASN A 421 -6.96 74.13 20.71
CA ASN A 421 -5.82 73.48 21.34
C ASN A 421 -6.15 72.05 21.81
N LEU A 422 -5.21 71.11 21.64
CA LEU A 422 -5.34 69.70 22.00
C LEU A 422 -5.86 69.48 23.44
N SER A 423 -5.41 70.30 24.40
CA SER A 423 -5.82 70.23 25.81
C SER A 423 -7.33 70.33 26.05
N GLY A 424 -8.08 70.94 25.12
CA GLY A 424 -9.51 71.15 25.27
C GLY A 424 -10.39 69.94 24.94
N PHE A 425 -9.86 68.88 24.34
CA PHE A 425 -10.69 67.80 23.78
C PHE A 425 -10.11 66.37 23.83
N VAL A 426 -8.95 66.14 24.46
CA VAL A 426 -8.36 64.79 24.60
C VAL A 426 -8.12 64.39 26.06
N PRO A 427 -8.03 63.08 26.38
CA PRO A 427 -7.67 62.62 27.73
C PRO A 427 -6.26 63.08 28.16
N ALA A 428 -6.08 63.35 29.46
CA ALA A 428 -4.82 63.83 30.03
C ALA A 428 -3.60 62.95 29.67
N VAL A 429 -3.75 61.62 29.67
CA VAL A 429 -2.70 60.66 29.31
C VAL A 429 -2.16 60.88 27.89
N LEU A 430 -3.02 61.31 26.94
CA LEU A 430 -2.59 61.61 25.57
C LEU A 430 -1.76 62.90 25.53
N MET A 431 -2.16 63.92 26.30
CA MET A 431 -1.43 65.18 26.42
C MET A 431 -0.05 64.99 27.08
N GLU A 432 0.02 64.23 28.17
CA GLU A 432 1.28 63.93 28.86
C GLU A 432 2.29 63.24 27.92
N ALA A 433 1.83 62.28 27.10
CA ALA A 433 2.68 61.62 26.12
C ALA A 433 3.12 62.54 24.97
N VAL A 434 2.25 63.44 24.49
CA VAL A 434 2.62 64.46 23.48
C VAL A 434 3.71 65.40 24.02
N LEU A 435 3.57 65.89 25.26
CA LEU A 435 4.56 66.75 25.90
C LEU A 435 5.89 66.03 26.17
N ALA A 436 5.83 64.76 26.59
CA ALA A 436 7.03 63.93 26.77
C ALA A 436 7.78 63.68 25.45
N LEU A 437 7.05 63.53 24.35
CA LEU A 437 7.64 63.35 23.01
C LEU A 437 8.17 64.68 22.45
N GLU A 438 7.51 65.82 22.72
CA GLU A 438 8.02 67.14 22.37
C GLU A 438 9.38 67.39 23.03
N ALA A 439 9.52 67.10 24.33
CA ALA A 439 10.79 67.26 25.04
C ALA A 439 11.94 66.44 24.41
N LYS A 440 11.65 65.26 23.85
CA LYS A 440 12.62 64.45 23.09
C LYS A 440 12.95 65.06 21.73
N HIS A 441 11.95 65.57 21.00
CA HIS A 441 12.17 66.25 19.74
C HIS A 441 12.95 67.57 19.89
N VAL A 442 12.75 68.32 20.98
CA VAL A 442 13.56 69.52 21.30
C VAL A 442 15.03 69.18 21.56
N ALA A 443 15.32 67.99 22.09
CA ALA A 443 16.70 67.51 22.24
C ALA A 443 17.33 67.00 20.94
N GLU A 444 16.52 66.47 20.01
CA GLU A 444 16.96 65.95 18.71
C GLU A 444 16.03 66.43 17.56
N PRO A 445 16.14 67.70 17.13
CA PRO A 445 15.16 68.34 16.24
C PRO A 445 15.18 67.81 14.80
N ASP A 446 16.30 67.28 14.31
CA ASP A 446 16.41 66.77 12.93
C ASP A 446 15.85 65.35 12.74
N LYS A 447 15.24 64.76 13.79
CA LYS A 447 14.65 63.42 13.73
C LYS A 447 13.15 63.45 13.99
N ALA A 448 12.45 62.59 13.25
CA ALA A 448 11.07 62.24 13.58
C ALA A 448 11.08 61.29 14.80
N HIS A 449 10.34 61.66 15.84
CA HIS A 449 10.15 60.83 17.03
C HIS A 449 8.72 60.29 17.00
N SER A 450 8.56 59.00 17.28
CA SER A 450 7.25 58.37 17.34
C SER A 450 7.16 57.45 18.54
N GLU A 451 6.11 57.63 19.35
CA GLU A 451 5.83 56.75 20.48
C GLU A 451 4.42 56.18 20.42
N PRO A 452 4.27 54.84 20.53
CA PRO A 452 2.98 54.22 20.72
C PRO A 452 2.54 54.36 22.18
N LEU A 453 1.29 54.75 22.38
CA LEU A 453 0.65 54.85 23.70
C LEU A 453 -0.61 53.99 23.70
N SER A 454 -0.58 52.89 24.44
CA SER A 454 -1.79 52.11 24.75
C SER A 454 -2.46 52.65 26.00
N PHE A 455 -3.73 53.00 25.92
CA PHE A 455 -4.51 53.45 27.08
C PHE A 455 -5.95 52.93 27.02
N SER A 456 -6.72 53.18 28.07
CA SER A 456 -8.13 52.76 28.13
C SER A 456 -8.98 53.86 28.73
N MET A 457 -10.14 54.11 28.13
CA MET A 457 -11.05 55.17 28.56
C MET A 457 -12.50 54.67 28.69
N PRO A 458 -13.36 55.36 29.45
CA PRO A 458 -14.78 55.06 29.51
C PRO A 458 -15.43 55.35 28.15
N GLY A 459 -16.16 54.39 27.61
CA GLY A 459 -17.00 54.55 26.41
C GLY A 459 -18.46 54.29 26.71
N ARG A 460 -19.36 54.66 25.78
CA ARG A 460 -20.82 54.53 25.91
C ARG A 460 -21.34 53.11 26.21
N SER A 461 -20.53 52.07 25.97
CA SER A 461 -20.91 50.65 26.08
C SER A 461 -19.86 49.78 26.83
N GLY A 462 -18.96 50.40 27.60
CA GLY A 462 -17.88 49.70 28.32
C GLY A 462 -16.53 50.43 28.27
N ARG A 463 -15.46 49.79 28.75
CA ARG A 463 -14.08 50.31 28.55
C ARG A 463 -13.67 50.09 27.09
N ARG A 464 -13.16 51.13 26.44
CA ARG A 464 -12.49 51.02 25.13
C ARG A 464 -10.99 50.90 25.33
N HIS A 465 -10.35 50.04 24.55
CA HIS A 465 -8.90 49.92 24.46
C HIS A 465 -8.42 50.67 23.22
N LEU A 466 -7.71 51.78 23.44
CA LEU A 466 -7.21 52.63 22.38
C LEU A 466 -5.70 52.48 22.27
N GLU A 467 -5.23 52.29 21.04
CA GLU A 467 -3.82 52.46 20.68
C GLU A 467 -3.68 53.80 19.97
N ALA A 468 -2.93 54.71 20.59
CA ALA A 468 -2.44 55.91 19.94
C ALA A 468 -1.04 55.66 19.37
N VAL A 469 -0.75 56.23 18.20
CA VAL A 469 0.62 56.49 17.77
C VAL A 469 0.76 58.00 17.65
N ILE A 470 1.63 58.56 18.48
CA ILE A 470 1.99 59.98 18.44
C ILE A 470 3.30 60.07 17.66
N THR A 471 3.35 60.92 16.64
CA THR A 471 4.54 61.16 15.82
C THR A 471 4.78 62.66 15.72
N ILE A 472 5.96 63.11 16.13
CA ILE A 472 6.45 64.48 15.90
C ILE A 472 7.52 64.38 14.82
N SER A 473 7.27 65.01 13.67
CA SER A 473 8.17 64.99 12.52
C SER A 473 8.66 66.40 12.19
N PRO A 474 9.97 66.61 11.98
CA PRO A 474 10.48 67.87 11.47
C PRO A 474 9.90 68.15 10.08
N PHE A 475 9.55 69.41 9.84
CA PHE A 475 8.92 69.85 8.60
C PHE A 475 9.94 70.56 7.71
N GLU A 476 10.57 69.81 6.80
CA GLU A 476 11.48 70.40 5.82
C GLU A 476 10.72 71.34 4.86
N SER A 477 10.88 72.64 5.08
CA SER A 477 10.39 73.68 4.17
C SER A 477 11.25 73.73 2.91
N GLY A 478 11.00 72.81 1.97
CA GLY A 478 11.59 72.81 0.64
C GLY A 478 11.32 74.15 -0.07
N GLY A 479 12.38 74.89 -0.38
CA GLY A 479 12.29 76.30 -0.78
C GLY A 479 11.44 76.56 -2.03
N GLY A 480 10.43 77.42 -1.90
CA GLY A 480 9.62 77.88 -3.03
C GLY A 480 8.19 78.28 -2.62
N GLN A 481 8.00 79.54 -2.20
CA GLN A 481 6.74 80.25 -1.98
C GLN A 481 5.45 79.41 -1.79
N GLY A 482 4.97 79.32 -0.53
CA GLY A 482 3.53 79.18 -0.26
C GLY A 482 3.10 78.05 0.67
N LEU A 483 3.49 78.10 1.96
CA LEU A 483 2.67 77.70 3.14
C LEU A 483 3.42 77.96 4.46
N SER A 484 3.77 79.22 4.70
CA SER A 484 4.39 79.67 5.95
C SER A 484 3.34 79.91 7.05
N SER A 485 3.03 78.88 7.84
CA SER A 485 2.31 79.04 9.12
C SER A 485 2.45 77.87 10.11
N VAL A 486 2.97 76.72 9.68
CA VAL A 486 2.85 75.44 10.41
C VAL A 486 3.88 75.27 11.55
N GLY A 487 5.09 75.82 11.39
CA GLY A 487 6.18 75.69 12.35
C GLY A 487 7.39 74.93 11.81
N THR A 488 8.32 74.56 12.69
CA THR A 488 9.49 73.72 12.35
C THR A 488 9.19 72.22 12.38
N TYR A 489 8.09 71.81 13.01
CA TYR A 489 7.65 70.42 13.10
C TYR A 489 6.12 70.32 13.09
N VAL A 490 5.61 69.11 12.87
CA VAL A 490 4.18 68.77 12.92
C VAL A 490 3.97 67.58 13.85
N THR A 491 2.95 67.64 14.70
CA THR A 491 2.53 66.51 15.54
C THR A 491 1.32 65.84 14.90
N CYS A 492 1.44 64.55 14.60
CA CYS A 492 0.33 63.71 14.15
C CYS A 492 0.00 62.70 15.25
N ILE A 493 -1.29 62.51 15.53
CA ILE A 493 -1.80 61.48 16.45
C ILE A 493 -2.79 60.63 15.68
N SER A 494 -2.50 59.34 15.53
CA SER A 494 -3.47 58.36 15.04
C SER A 494 -4.02 57.60 16.25
N LEU A 495 -5.34 57.50 16.37
CA LEU A 495 -6.06 56.76 17.41
C LEU A 495 -6.76 55.56 16.77
N ARG A 496 -6.62 54.38 17.35
CA ARG A 496 -7.26 53.16 16.87
C ARG A 496 -8.04 52.47 17.98
N ASP A 497 -9.31 52.16 17.74
CA ASP A 497 -10.10 51.32 18.63
C ASP A 497 -9.81 49.84 18.34
N VAL A 498 -8.80 49.31 19.02
CA VAL A 498 -8.38 47.90 18.88
C VAL A 498 -9.26 46.94 19.68
N THR A 499 -10.31 47.41 20.36
CA THR A 499 -11.14 46.59 21.24
C THR A 499 -11.71 45.37 20.51
N ALA A 500 -12.34 45.57 19.34
CA ALA A 500 -12.88 44.46 18.55
C ALA A 500 -11.77 43.60 17.93
N ARG A 501 -10.70 44.22 17.40
CA ARG A 501 -9.61 43.49 16.74
C ARG A 501 -8.88 42.55 17.71
N ARG A 502 -8.48 43.03 18.89
CA ARG A 502 -7.83 42.20 19.92
C ARG A 502 -8.76 41.06 20.36
N LEU A 503 -10.05 41.31 20.56
CA LEU A 503 -11.03 40.26 20.88
C LEU A 503 -11.15 39.21 19.76
N TYR A 504 -11.07 39.60 18.48
CA TYR A 504 -11.12 38.67 17.35
C TYR A 504 -9.81 37.94 17.09
N GLU A 505 -8.64 38.57 17.26
CA GLU A 505 -7.34 37.93 17.03
C GLU A 505 -7.07 36.88 18.11
N THR A 506 -7.35 37.18 19.38
CA THR A 506 -7.32 36.17 20.46
C THR A 506 -8.28 35.01 20.14
N LYS A 507 -9.50 35.29 19.66
CA LYS A 507 -10.48 34.27 19.26
C LYS A 507 -9.97 33.39 18.10
N LEU A 508 -9.34 33.97 17.08
CA LEU A 508 -8.85 33.25 15.89
C LEU A 508 -7.64 32.35 16.21
N GLU A 509 -6.73 32.81 17.06
CA GLU A 509 -5.60 31.99 17.52
C GLU A 509 -6.05 30.84 18.43
N GLU A 510 -7.08 31.06 19.26
CA GLU A 510 -7.76 30.01 20.02
C GLU A 510 -8.42 28.96 19.08
N MET A 511 -9.21 29.40 18.10
CA MET A 511 -9.92 28.53 17.15
C MET A 511 -8.98 27.71 16.24
N SER A 512 -7.77 28.18 15.94
CA SER A 512 -6.80 27.36 15.19
C SER A 512 -6.18 26.24 16.03
N ARG A 513 -6.21 26.36 17.37
CA ARG A 513 -5.55 25.45 18.32
C ARG A 513 -6.53 24.50 19.00
N VAL A 514 -7.80 24.84 19.09
CA VAL A 514 -8.85 24.11 19.81
C VAL A 514 -10.03 23.80 18.87
N ASP A 515 -10.54 22.57 18.91
CA ASP A 515 -11.75 22.16 18.19
C ASP A 515 -13.00 22.73 18.88
N ASP A 516 -13.73 23.61 18.17
CA ASP A 516 -14.91 24.33 18.69
C ASP A 516 -16.04 23.40 19.21
N LEU A 517 -16.12 22.16 18.71
CA LEU A 517 -17.16 21.21 19.13
C LEU A 517 -16.83 20.55 20.48
N THR A 518 -15.59 20.06 20.63
CA THR A 518 -15.18 19.20 21.75
C THR A 518 -14.34 19.90 22.81
N GLY A 519 -13.73 21.05 22.48
CA GLY A 519 -12.80 21.76 23.36
C GLY A 519 -11.45 21.06 23.55
N LEU A 520 -11.14 20.05 22.74
CA LEU A 520 -9.81 19.42 22.66
C LEU A 520 -8.90 20.22 21.72
N LEU A 521 -7.60 19.91 21.70
CA LEU A 521 -6.69 20.48 20.72
C LEU A 521 -7.05 20.05 19.29
N THR A 522 -6.73 20.87 18.30
CA THR A 522 -6.66 20.42 16.89
C THR A 522 -5.36 19.64 16.65
N ARG A 523 -5.20 18.96 15.51
CA ARG A 523 -3.90 18.37 15.10
C ARG A 523 -2.75 19.37 15.23
N ARG A 524 -2.95 20.63 14.80
CA ARG A 524 -1.97 21.70 14.95
C ARG A 524 -1.74 22.08 16.42
N GLY A 525 -2.80 22.22 17.21
CA GLY A 525 -2.70 22.50 18.65
C GLY A 525 -1.91 21.43 19.41
N LEU A 526 -2.05 20.16 19.02
CA LEU A 526 -1.33 19.03 19.59
C LEU A 526 0.17 19.07 19.26
N VAL A 527 0.54 19.21 17.99
CA VAL A 527 1.95 19.31 17.56
C VAL A 527 2.63 20.51 18.21
N ASP A 528 2.00 21.69 18.21
CA ASP A 528 2.48 22.90 18.89
C ASP A 528 2.69 22.71 20.40
N ALA A 529 1.92 21.84 21.05
CA ALA A 529 2.02 21.55 22.48
C ALA A 529 3.11 20.52 22.77
N MET A 530 3.18 19.43 22.01
CA MET A 530 4.24 18.41 22.12
C MET A 530 5.63 19.02 21.89
N ALA A 531 5.77 19.84 20.85
CA ALA A 531 7.02 20.53 20.51
C ALA A 531 7.50 21.52 21.59
N LYS A 532 6.60 22.05 22.43
CA LYS A 532 6.95 22.93 23.57
C LYS A 532 7.42 22.17 24.81
N VAL A 533 6.98 20.93 24.99
CA VAL A 533 7.38 20.09 26.14
C VAL A 533 8.73 19.41 25.87
N GLY A 534 8.99 18.99 24.63
CA GLY A 534 10.32 18.55 24.19
C GLY A 534 10.79 17.19 24.74
N THR A 535 9.92 16.44 25.42
CA THR A 535 10.16 15.06 25.85
C THR A 535 9.55 14.07 24.86
N GLY A 536 10.00 12.81 24.87
CA GLY A 536 9.31 11.73 24.16
C GLY A 536 7.86 11.61 24.63
N PHE A 537 6.94 11.34 23.70
CA PHE A 537 5.52 11.13 23.97
C PHE A 537 5.09 9.75 23.45
N SER A 538 4.19 9.07 24.15
CA SER A 538 3.44 7.95 23.59
C SER A 538 2.15 8.49 22.97
N VAL A 539 1.97 8.26 21.68
CA VAL A 539 0.86 8.79 20.88
C VAL A 539 -0.14 7.69 20.60
N PHE A 540 -1.41 7.96 20.87
CA PHE A 540 -2.52 7.02 20.71
C PHE A 540 -3.62 7.67 19.86
N VAL A 541 -3.84 7.17 18.65
CA VAL A 541 -4.90 7.65 17.75
C VAL A 541 -6.10 6.70 17.84
N ILE A 542 -7.28 7.28 18.04
CA ILE A 542 -8.49 6.60 18.50
C ILE A 542 -9.59 6.77 17.47
N ASP A 543 -10.19 5.67 17.02
CA ASP A 543 -11.35 5.64 16.12
C ASP A 543 -12.60 5.15 16.85
N LEU A 544 -13.72 5.84 16.69
CA LEU A 544 -15.01 5.43 17.25
C LEU A 544 -15.73 4.46 16.31
N HIS A 545 -15.83 3.18 16.71
CA HIS A 545 -16.34 2.13 15.85
C HIS A 545 -17.80 2.39 15.44
N ARG A 546 -18.06 2.41 14.11
CA ARG A 546 -19.38 2.64 13.50
C ARG A 546 -20.05 3.97 13.89
N PHE A 547 -19.28 5.01 14.19
CA PHE A 547 -19.84 6.33 14.53
C PHE A 547 -20.65 6.97 13.37
N SER A 548 -20.38 6.63 12.10
CA SER A 548 -21.25 6.98 10.96
C SER A 548 -22.67 6.44 11.12
N HIS A 549 -22.81 5.13 11.39
CA HIS A 549 -24.10 4.47 11.64
C HIS A 549 -24.82 5.07 12.87
N LEU A 550 -24.08 5.50 13.90
CA LEU A 550 -24.66 6.22 15.03
C LEU A 550 -25.28 7.55 14.59
N ASN A 551 -24.61 8.33 13.73
CA ASN A 551 -25.15 9.58 13.18
C ASN A 551 -26.37 9.34 12.28
N GLU A 552 -26.35 8.28 11.48
CA GLU A 552 -27.49 7.87 10.64
C GLU A 552 -28.71 7.45 11.48
N THR A 553 -28.48 6.76 12.61
CA THR A 553 -29.54 6.26 13.49
C THR A 553 -30.11 7.33 14.43
N LEU A 554 -29.26 8.16 15.02
CA LEU A 554 -29.62 9.09 16.10
C LEU A 554 -29.66 10.57 15.67
N GLY A 555 -29.20 10.88 14.47
CA GLY A 555 -29.04 12.25 13.97
C GLY A 555 -27.75 12.91 14.43
N ARG A 556 -27.27 13.86 13.61
CA ARG A 556 -25.95 14.48 13.74
C ARG A 556 -25.75 15.25 15.06
N GLU A 557 -26.80 15.88 15.58
CA GLU A 557 -26.75 16.60 16.87
C GLU A 557 -26.45 15.67 18.06
N LYS A 558 -26.96 14.42 18.03
CA LYS A 558 -26.67 13.43 19.09
C LYS A 558 -25.27 12.84 18.93
N GLY A 559 -24.79 12.65 17.70
CA GLY A 559 -23.38 12.32 17.44
C GLY A 559 -22.42 13.38 17.96
N ASP A 560 -22.75 14.66 17.76
CA ASP A 560 -21.99 15.79 18.34
C ASP A 560 -22.01 15.78 19.87
N GLY A 561 -23.14 15.41 20.50
CA GLY A 561 -23.25 15.16 21.94
C GLY A 561 -22.36 14.01 22.43
N VAL A 562 -22.29 12.91 21.66
CA VAL A 562 -21.38 11.78 21.90
C VAL A 562 -19.92 12.23 21.86
N LEU A 563 -19.50 12.96 20.82
CA LEU A 563 -18.12 13.43 20.67
C LEU A 563 -17.68 14.31 21.85
N LYS A 564 -18.57 15.18 22.34
CA LYS A 564 -18.35 15.97 23.56
C LYS A 564 -18.18 15.07 24.80
N ALA A 565 -19.00 14.03 24.94
CA ALA A 565 -18.90 13.10 26.06
C ALA A 565 -17.60 12.25 26.02
N VAL A 566 -17.18 11.79 24.83
CA VAL A 566 -15.90 11.11 24.60
C VAL A 566 -14.73 12.03 24.96
N ALA A 567 -14.70 13.24 24.39
CA ALA A 567 -13.66 14.23 24.67
C ALA A 567 -13.53 14.56 26.17
N ALA A 568 -14.66 14.76 26.86
CA ALA A 568 -14.68 15.01 28.30
C ALA A 568 -14.25 13.80 29.15
N ARG A 569 -14.25 12.58 28.60
CA ARG A 569 -13.71 11.37 29.25
C ARG A 569 -12.21 11.22 28.99
N LEU A 570 -11.77 11.36 27.75
CA LEU A 570 -10.35 11.33 27.37
C LEU A 570 -9.54 12.39 28.12
N ARG A 571 -10.03 13.63 28.20
CA ARG A 571 -9.37 14.72 28.92
C ARG A 571 -9.24 14.47 30.44
N ARG A 572 -10.14 13.66 31.03
CA ARG A 572 -10.02 13.22 32.43
C ARG A 572 -8.99 12.12 32.62
N HIS A 573 -8.82 11.27 31.61
CA HIS A 573 -7.83 10.19 31.63
C HIS A 573 -6.39 10.70 31.43
N THR A 574 -6.17 11.70 30.58
CA THR A 574 -4.83 12.29 30.34
C THR A 574 -4.22 12.99 31.54
N GLY A 575 -5.01 13.35 32.55
CA GLY A 575 -4.53 14.11 33.70
C GLY A 575 -4.00 15.50 33.31
N ILE A 576 -2.94 15.93 33.99
CA ILE A 576 -2.30 17.25 33.81
C ILE A 576 -1.16 17.18 32.78
N ASP A 577 -0.46 16.05 32.71
CA ASP A 577 0.76 15.88 31.90
C ASP A 577 0.49 15.32 30.48
N GLY A 578 -0.73 14.86 30.21
CA GLY A 578 -1.15 14.36 28.90
C GLY A 578 -1.93 15.38 28.08
N LEU A 579 -1.75 15.33 26.76
CA LEU A 579 -2.42 16.15 25.76
C LEU A 579 -3.52 15.33 25.07
N SER A 580 -4.64 15.98 24.73
CA SER A 580 -5.76 15.36 24.02
C SER A 580 -6.25 16.26 22.89
N ALA A 581 -6.54 15.64 21.74
CA ALA A 581 -6.87 16.32 20.50
C ALA A 581 -7.98 15.60 19.72
N ARG A 582 -8.60 16.33 18.80
CA ARG A 582 -9.44 15.78 17.72
C ARG A 582 -8.73 16.04 16.40
N LEU A 583 -8.50 14.99 15.62
CA LEU A 583 -7.75 15.09 14.36
C LEU A 583 -8.67 15.42 13.20
N ALA A 584 -9.71 14.61 12.99
CA ALA A 584 -10.78 14.82 12.01
C ALA A 584 -11.99 13.95 12.37
N GLY A 585 -13.21 14.40 12.06
CA GLY A 585 -14.42 13.58 12.17
C GLY A 585 -14.63 12.95 13.55
N ASP A 586 -14.54 11.62 13.59
CA ASP A 586 -14.64 10.70 14.73
C ASP A 586 -13.28 10.15 15.20
N THR A 587 -12.18 10.66 14.65
CA THR A 587 -10.81 10.32 15.03
C THR A 587 -10.28 11.31 16.07
N LEU A 588 -9.92 10.78 17.25
CA LEU A 588 -9.32 11.53 18.36
C LEU A 588 -7.88 11.09 18.58
N CYS A 589 -7.10 11.87 19.33
CA CYS A 589 -5.71 11.55 19.64
C CYS A 589 -5.39 11.87 21.10
N LEU A 590 -4.57 11.01 21.70
CA LEU A 590 -3.90 11.20 22.97
C LEU A 590 -2.40 11.32 22.74
N ALA A 591 -1.72 12.15 23.53
CA ALA A 591 -0.28 12.08 23.69
C ALA A 591 0.04 12.15 25.19
N THR A 592 0.60 11.09 25.75
CA THR A 592 1.03 11.02 27.16
C THR A 592 2.55 11.08 27.23
N PRO A 593 3.16 11.38 28.40
CA PRO A 593 4.59 11.19 28.60
C PRO A 593 5.05 9.83 28.09
N GLY A 594 6.19 9.80 27.41
CA GLY A 594 6.72 8.59 26.77
C GLY A 594 7.03 7.48 27.77
N VAL A 595 6.74 6.25 27.36
CA VAL A 595 7.14 5.02 28.08
C VAL A 595 8.33 4.39 27.35
N GLU A 596 9.30 3.92 28.12
CA GLU A 596 10.59 3.44 27.60
C GLU A 596 10.52 2.03 26.98
N ASP A 597 9.46 1.27 27.26
CA ASP A 597 9.26 -0.10 26.78
C ASP A 597 7.89 -0.36 26.13
N GLU A 598 7.82 -1.44 25.37
CA GLU A 598 6.61 -1.89 24.67
C GLU A 598 5.50 -2.32 25.64
N ALA A 599 5.88 -2.82 26.83
CA ALA A 599 4.96 -3.20 27.90
C ALA A 599 4.21 -1.99 28.49
N GLY A 600 4.89 -0.88 28.74
CA GLY A 600 4.27 0.36 29.19
C GLY A 600 3.37 1.00 28.12
N LEU A 601 3.71 0.85 26.84
CA LEU A 601 2.86 1.28 25.72
C LEU A 601 1.56 0.44 25.66
N ALA A 602 1.68 -0.87 25.86
CA ALA A 602 0.55 -1.80 25.92
C ALA A 602 -0.40 -1.50 27.08
N GLU A 603 0.13 -1.38 28.30
CA GLU A 603 -0.68 -1.07 29.50
C GLU A 603 -1.44 0.26 29.32
N SER A 604 -0.79 1.27 28.71
CA SER A 604 -1.41 2.55 28.43
C SER A 604 -2.56 2.45 27.41
N ALA A 605 -2.38 1.64 26.35
CA ALA A 605 -3.41 1.42 25.34
C ALA A 605 -4.63 0.63 25.89
N GLU A 606 -4.40 -0.35 26.76
CA GLU A 606 -5.47 -1.11 27.42
C GLU A 606 -6.27 -0.25 28.39
N ARG A 607 -5.59 0.56 29.22
CA ARG A 607 -6.24 1.54 30.12
C ARG A 607 -7.06 2.59 29.35
N LEU A 608 -6.64 2.95 28.14
CA LEU A 608 -7.35 3.86 27.24
C LEU A 608 -8.59 3.21 26.63
N LEU A 609 -8.52 1.93 26.22
CA LEU A 609 -9.66 1.16 25.72
C LEU A 609 -10.72 0.95 26.82
N ALA A 610 -10.32 0.65 28.06
CA ALA A 610 -11.22 0.47 29.20
C ALA A 610 -12.11 1.69 29.52
N LEU A 611 -11.77 2.88 29.00
CA LEU A 611 -12.65 4.04 29.08
C LEU A 611 -13.96 3.88 28.29
N PHE A 612 -13.99 3.01 27.28
CA PHE A 612 -15.11 2.80 26.37
C PHE A 612 -16.10 1.74 26.87
N ASP A 613 -15.67 0.85 27.78
CA ASP A 613 -16.51 -0.16 28.44
C ASP A 613 -17.68 0.42 29.27
N THR A 614 -17.65 1.72 29.55
CA THR A 614 -18.73 2.43 30.25
C THR A 614 -19.59 3.25 29.29
N SER A 615 -20.92 3.06 29.32
CA SER A 615 -21.82 3.81 28.43
C SER A 615 -21.66 5.34 28.53
N PHE A 616 -21.77 6.04 27.41
CA PHE A 616 -21.81 7.50 27.35
C PHE A 616 -23.26 7.99 27.53
N GLY A 617 -23.49 8.94 28.44
CA GLY A 617 -24.81 9.54 28.64
C GLY A 617 -24.98 10.81 27.79
N VAL A 618 -25.94 10.81 26.87
CA VAL A 618 -26.28 11.95 26.01
C VAL A 618 -27.80 12.11 26.00
N ASP A 619 -28.29 13.29 26.40
CA ASP A 619 -29.72 13.65 26.44
C ASP A 619 -30.64 12.61 27.11
N GLY A 620 -30.16 12.00 28.19
CA GLY A 620 -30.89 10.97 28.95
C GLY A 620 -30.82 9.55 28.37
N ILE A 621 -30.18 9.36 27.22
CA ILE A 621 -29.94 8.06 26.59
C ILE A 621 -28.54 7.57 26.95
N LYS A 622 -28.42 6.26 27.24
CA LYS A 622 -27.12 5.58 27.36
C LYS A 622 -26.70 5.05 25.99
N ILE A 623 -25.48 5.37 25.59
CA ILE A 623 -24.90 5.00 24.30
C ILE A 623 -23.64 4.17 24.56
N GLU A 624 -23.66 2.92 24.10
CA GLU A 624 -22.49 2.03 24.13
C GLU A 624 -21.68 2.25 22.85
N LEU A 625 -20.36 2.39 22.99
CA LEU A 625 -19.45 2.77 21.92
C LEU A 625 -18.12 2.05 22.13
N ASN A 626 -17.69 1.31 21.12
CA ASN A 626 -16.38 0.68 21.10
C ASN A 626 -15.38 1.59 20.39
N ALA A 627 -14.11 1.53 20.81
CA ALA A 627 -13.02 2.23 20.15
C ALA A 627 -11.96 1.25 19.63
N ARG A 628 -11.14 1.76 18.71
CA ARG A 628 -9.91 1.11 18.24
C ARG A 628 -8.76 2.09 18.37
N VAL A 629 -7.57 1.59 18.71
CA VAL A 629 -6.41 2.44 19.02
C VAL A 629 -5.20 2.03 18.17
N GLY A 630 -4.58 2.99 17.50
CA GLY A 630 -3.21 2.85 17.00
C GLY A 630 -2.26 3.55 17.96
N ALA A 631 -1.17 2.90 18.34
CA ALA A 631 -0.21 3.39 19.33
C ALA A 631 1.20 3.50 18.71
N CYS A 632 1.91 4.57 19.06
CA CYS A 632 3.32 4.76 18.72
C CYS A 632 4.07 5.27 19.95
N SER A 633 5.18 4.63 20.31
CA SER A 633 6.16 5.24 21.21
C SER A 633 6.99 6.25 20.41
N GLY A 634 7.02 7.50 20.87
CA GLY A 634 7.85 8.55 20.28
C GLY A 634 9.32 8.36 20.68
N SER A 635 10.03 7.48 19.98
CA SER A 635 11.50 7.45 20.05
C SER A 635 12.08 8.66 19.30
N LEU A 636 13.34 9.00 19.61
CA LEU A 636 14.09 10.05 18.93
C LEU A 636 14.31 9.78 17.43
N ASP A 637 14.14 8.53 16.98
CA ASP A 637 14.41 8.10 15.60
C ASP A 637 13.30 8.51 14.61
N LEU A 638 12.08 8.76 15.11
CA LEU A 638 10.92 9.18 14.30
C LEU A 638 10.82 10.71 14.11
N GLY A 639 11.74 11.50 14.66
CA GLY A 639 11.82 12.94 14.37
C GLY A 639 10.69 13.81 14.95
N ASP A 640 9.95 14.50 14.08
CA ASP A 640 8.96 15.53 14.46
C ASP A 640 7.68 14.92 15.07
N PRO A 641 7.03 15.57 16.09
CA PRO A 641 5.77 15.09 16.66
C PRO A 641 4.64 14.82 15.67
N GLY A 642 4.64 15.43 14.48
CA GLY A 642 3.71 15.09 13.40
C GLY A 642 3.87 13.65 12.90
N GLN A 643 5.11 13.15 12.78
CA GLN A 643 5.39 11.79 12.32
C GLN A 643 4.96 10.72 13.34
N TRP A 644 4.97 11.04 14.63
CA TRP A 644 4.47 10.14 15.69
C TRP A 644 2.94 9.98 15.61
N ILE A 645 2.22 11.03 15.20
CA ILE A 645 0.78 10.98 14.93
C ILE A 645 0.51 10.14 13.67
N GLU A 646 1.29 10.31 12.60
CA GLU A 646 1.14 9.54 11.36
C GLU A 646 1.44 8.03 11.56
N ALA A 647 2.48 7.69 12.33
CA ALA A 647 2.79 6.30 12.70
C ALA A 647 1.64 5.66 13.51
N ALA A 648 1.06 6.38 14.47
CA ALA A 648 -0.11 5.91 15.21
C ALA A 648 -1.37 5.82 14.33
N GLU A 649 -1.57 6.70 13.34
CA GLU A 649 -2.63 6.57 12.33
C GLU A 649 -2.47 5.30 11.47
N LEU A 650 -1.23 4.92 11.10
CA LEU A 650 -0.95 3.68 10.37
C LEU A 650 -1.25 2.44 11.23
N ALA A 651 -0.86 2.44 12.51
CA ALA A 651 -1.18 1.36 13.45
C ALA A 651 -2.70 1.21 13.66
N LEU A 652 -3.43 2.32 13.68
CA LEU A 652 -4.89 2.32 13.79
C LEU A 652 -5.57 1.65 12.58
N ILE A 653 -5.02 1.79 11.37
CA ILE A 653 -5.52 1.09 10.18
C ILE A 653 -5.39 -0.43 10.32
N GLU A 654 -4.39 -0.93 11.02
CA GLU A 654 -4.27 -2.36 11.34
C GLU A 654 -5.24 -2.80 12.44
N ALA A 655 -5.39 -2.01 13.51
CA ALA A 655 -6.39 -2.25 14.55
C ALA A 655 -7.82 -2.27 13.98
N LYS A 656 -8.06 -1.65 12.82
CA LYS A 656 -9.33 -1.73 12.09
C LYS A 656 -9.57 -3.03 11.32
N ARG A 657 -8.50 -3.77 10.95
CA ARG A 657 -8.56 -5.01 10.15
C ARG A 657 -8.82 -6.26 10.99
N VAL A 658 -8.35 -6.29 12.23
CA VAL A 658 -8.67 -7.36 13.17
C VAL A 658 -10.11 -7.19 13.65
N GLY A 659 -10.88 -8.29 13.70
CA GLY A 659 -12.23 -8.28 14.25
C GLY A 659 -12.22 -7.96 15.76
N GLY A 660 -13.06 -7.02 16.19
CA GLY A 660 -13.20 -6.63 17.60
C GLY A 660 -12.81 -5.19 17.94
N SER A 661 -12.87 -4.88 19.24
CA SER A 661 -12.23 -3.75 19.91
C SER A 661 -10.79 -4.13 20.29
N GLY A 662 -9.84 -3.22 20.13
CA GLY A 662 -8.44 -3.54 20.36
C GLY A 662 -7.49 -2.42 19.94
N TRP A 663 -6.20 -2.64 20.24
CA TRP A 663 -5.13 -1.71 19.89
C TRP A 663 -4.02 -2.41 19.09
N ARG A 664 -3.21 -1.62 18.38
CA ARG A 664 -1.98 -2.06 17.72
C ARG A 664 -0.86 -1.06 17.98
N ALA A 665 0.35 -1.55 18.26
CA ALA A 665 1.57 -0.78 18.10
C ALA A 665 1.87 -0.58 16.61
N TYR A 666 2.59 0.50 16.28
CA TYR A 666 3.14 0.71 14.95
C TYR A 666 4.28 -0.29 14.66
N ASP A 667 4.05 -1.21 13.72
CA ASP A 667 5.05 -2.15 13.20
C ASP A 667 5.48 -1.73 11.78
N PRO A 668 6.72 -1.26 11.58
CA PRO A 668 7.26 -0.91 10.26
C PRO A 668 7.19 -2.04 9.21
N SER A 669 7.12 -3.31 9.62
CA SER A 669 7.13 -4.46 8.69
C SER A 669 5.78 -4.72 7.99
N SER A 670 4.68 -4.09 8.43
CA SER A 670 3.33 -4.34 7.91
C SER A 670 3.03 -3.71 6.54
N ALA A 671 3.83 -2.74 6.12
CA ALA A 671 3.66 -2.05 4.85
C ALA A 671 3.99 -2.97 3.65
N LEU A 672 5.10 -3.72 3.71
CA LEU A 672 5.52 -4.66 2.64
C LEU A 672 4.47 -5.76 2.38
N ARG A 673 3.92 -6.36 3.44
CA ARG A 673 2.92 -7.44 3.33
C ARG A 673 1.70 -7.03 2.49
N ARG A 674 1.33 -5.74 2.51
CA ARG A 674 0.19 -5.20 1.75
C ARG A 674 0.44 -5.03 0.25
N ALA A 675 1.69 -4.84 -0.18
CA ALA A 675 2.04 -4.82 -1.59
C ALA A 675 1.96 -6.24 -2.18
N ARG A 676 2.55 -7.21 -1.47
CA ARG A 676 2.57 -8.62 -1.88
C ARG A 676 1.17 -9.22 -2.02
N SER A 677 0.25 -9.03 -1.07
CA SER A 677 -1.11 -9.60 -1.22
C SER A 677 -1.90 -9.06 -2.41
N ARG A 678 -1.73 -7.77 -2.76
CA ARG A 678 -2.39 -7.19 -3.95
C ARG A 678 -1.86 -7.77 -5.24
N LEU A 679 -0.59 -8.14 -5.24
CA LEU A 679 -0.02 -8.89 -6.32
C LEU A 679 -0.77 -10.21 -6.40
N LEU A 680 -0.62 -11.10 -5.40
CA LEU A 680 -1.21 -12.46 -5.43
C LEU A 680 -2.75 -12.45 -5.65
N GLU A 681 -3.42 -11.34 -5.32
CA GLU A 681 -4.84 -11.10 -5.61
C GLU A 681 -5.12 -10.81 -7.08
N ALA A 682 -4.40 -9.84 -7.65
CA ALA A 682 -4.46 -9.58 -9.07
C ALA A 682 -4.12 -10.88 -9.80
N GLU A 683 -3.02 -11.48 -9.35
CA GLU A 683 -2.39 -12.70 -9.82
C GLU A 683 -3.30 -13.91 -9.88
N MET A 684 -4.42 -13.87 -9.17
CA MET A 684 -5.47 -14.87 -9.27
C MET A 684 -5.78 -15.19 -10.74
N ARG A 685 -6.42 -14.31 -11.54
CA ARG A 685 -7.08 -14.61 -12.88
C ARG A 685 -6.26 -15.30 -13.95
N GLY A 686 -4.98 -15.49 -13.75
CA GLY A 686 -4.07 -15.95 -14.75
C GLY A 686 -3.27 -17.08 -14.25
N ALA A 687 -3.82 -17.93 -13.42
CA ALA A 687 -3.13 -19.12 -13.06
C ALA A 687 -3.84 -20.51 -13.35
N LEU A 688 -5.09 -20.88 -13.04
CA LEU A 688 -5.63 -22.23 -13.36
C LEU A 688 -6.00 -22.57 -14.80
N GLU A 689 -6.29 -21.62 -15.67
CA GLU A 689 -6.22 -21.68 -17.13
C GLU A 689 -4.79 -21.83 -17.66
N GLN A 690 -3.82 -22.06 -16.79
CA GLN A 690 -2.69 -22.92 -17.11
C GLN A 690 -2.18 -23.68 -15.83
N GLY A 691 -3.03 -23.95 -14.84
CA GLY A 691 -2.91 -24.91 -13.73
C GLY A 691 -1.61 -25.36 -13.04
N GLN A 692 -0.77 -24.45 -12.58
CA GLN A 692 0.07 -24.66 -11.38
C GLN A 692 -0.69 -25.03 -10.03
N PHE A 693 -1.95 -25.53 -9.98
CA PHE A 693 -2.75 -25.66 -8.72
C PHE A 693 -2.94 -27.07 -8.22
N PHE A 694 -2.39 -27.34 -7.05
CA PHE A 694 -2.04 -28.66 -6.69
C PHE A 694 -2.43 -29.33 -5.37
N LEU A 695 -3.43 -30.21 -5.38
CA LEU A 695 -3.64 -31.35 -4.46
C LEU A 695 -2.55 -32.44 -4.42
N LEU A 696 -1.53 -32.29 -3.56
CA LEU A 696 -0.69 -33.43 -3.16
C LEU A 696 -1.56 -34.39 -2.35
N TYR A 697 -1.39 -35.69 -2.50
CA TYR A 697 -2.23 -36.65 -1.77
C TYR A 697 -1.48 -37.17 -0.54
N GLN A 698 -1.87 -36.73 0.66
CA GLN A 698 -1.28 -37.26 1.88
C GLN A 698 -2.02 -38.55 2.29
N PRO A 699 -1.32 -39.66 2.57
CA PRO A 699 -1.97 -40.94 2.79
C PRO A 699 -2.67 -40.99 4.15
N GLN A 700 -3.89 -41.52 4.15
CA GLN A 700 -4.66 -41.88 5.35
C GLN A 700 -4.59 -43.39 5.52
N VAL A 701 -4.12 -43.83 6.69
CA VAL A 701 -3.79 -45.24 6.97
C VAL A 701 -4.60 -45.75 8.14
N ALA A 702 -5.25 -46.91 8.00
CA ALA A 702 -5.97 -47.56 9.09
C ALA A 702 -4.99 -48.09 10.14
N LEU A 703 -4.90 -47.40 11.28
CA LEU A 703 -3.88 -47.57 12.31
C LEU A 703 -3.74 -49.03 12.78
N LYS A 704 -4.88 -49.71 12.97
CA LYS A 704 -4.95 -51.11 13.39
C LYS A 704 -4.36 -52.13 12.40
N SER A 705 -4.24 -51.78 11.11
CA SER A 705 -3.80 -52.72 10.05
C SER A 705 -2.57 -52.23 9.28
N GLY A 706 -2.25 -50.93 9.39
CA GLY A 706 -1.26 -50.26 8.55
C GLY A 706 -1.63 -50.20 7.07
N ARG A 707 -2.87 -50.52 6.68
CA ARG A 707 -3.31 -50.46 5.28
C ARG A 707 -3.78 -49.06 4.93
N LEU A 708 -3.44 -48.61 3.72
CA LEU A 708 -3.98 -47.39 3.15
C LEU A 708 -5.52 -47.49 3.02
N VAL A 709 -6.23 -46.46 3.46
CA VAL A 709 -7.71 -46.38 3.38
C VAL A 709 -8.20 -45.10 2.71
N GLY A 710 -7.37 -44.07 2.63
CA GLY A 710 -7.71 -42.84 1.94
C GLY A 710 -6.49 -42.01 1.59
N ALA A 711 -6.73 -40.83 1.02
CA ALA A 711 -5.74 -39.79 0.92
C ALA A 711 -6.38 -38.41 0.90
N GLU A 712 -5.88 -37.48 1.71
CA GLU A 712 -6.29 -36.08 1.63
C GLU A 712 -5.59 -35.39 0.45
N ALA A 713 -6.36 -34.70 -0.37
CA ALA A 713 -5.92 -34.00 -1.55
C ALA A 713 -5.71 -32.51 -1.21
N LEU A 714 -4.43 -32.12 -1.05
CA LEU A 714 -3.96 -30.91 -0.38
C LEU A 714 -3.44 -29.84 -1.34
N LEU A 715 -4.20 -28.77 -1.55
CA LEU A 715 -3.93 -27.72 -2.53
C LEU A 715 -2.60 -26.97 -2.27
N ARG A 716 -1.82 -26.71 -3.32
CA ARG A 716 -0.48 -26.10 -3.35
C ARG A 716 -0.42 -25.20 -4.55
N TRP A 717 0.42 -24.17 -4.59
CA TRP A 717 0.53 -23.32 -5.77
C TRP A 717 1.98 -23.20 -6.18
N GLN A 718 2.21 -23.50 -7.44
CA GLN A 718 3.51 -23.50 -8.05
C GLN A 718 3.82 -22.21 -8.79
N HIS A 719 3.90 -21.08 -8.08
CA HIS A 719 4.16 -19.81 -8.73
C HIS A 719 5.47 -19.90 -9.54
N PRO A 720 5.46 -19.51 -10.82
CA PRO A 720 6.54 -19.71 -11.78
C PRO A 720 7.75 -18.89 -11.41
N THR A 721 7.50 -17.76 -10.75
CA THR A 721 8.46 -16.71 -10.51
C THR A 721 8.54 -16.30 -9.03
N LEU A 722 7.59 -16.70 -8.20
CA LEU A 722 7.66 -16.60 -6.72
C LEU A 722 7.74 -17.96 -6.01
N GLY A 723 7.77 -19.06 -6.75
CA GLY A 723 7.94 -20.42 -6.24
C GLY A 723 6.72 -21.04 -5.59
N MET A 724 6.97 -22.02 -4.74
CA MET A 724 5.92 -22.64 -3.93
C MET A 724 5.30 -21.65 -2.98
N ILE A 725 4.24 -20.97 -3.40
CA ILE A 725 3.54 -20.07 -2.50
C ILE A 725 2.70 -20.89 -1.55
N SER A 726 2.81 -20.50 -0.28
CA SER A 726 2.14 -21.14 0.83
C SER A 726 0.62 -21.08 0.66
N PRO A 727 -0.10 -22.21 0.82
CA PRO A 727 -1.56 -22.22 0.94
C PRO A 727 -2.09 -21.22 1.97
N ALA A 728 -1.37 -20.99 3.07
CA ALA A 728 -1.78 -20.04 4.09
C ALA A 728 -1.69 -18.57 3.63
N GLU A 729 -0.74 -18.22 2.76
CA GLU A 729 -0.68 -16.88 2.15
C GLU A 729 -1.76 -16.74 1.08
N PHE A 730 -1.95 -17.80 0.31
CA PHE A 730 -2.67 -17.71 -0.94
C PHE A 730 -4.18 -17.90 -0.76
N ILE A 731 -4.65 -18.82 0.09
CA ILE A 731 -6.08 -19.20 0.19
C ILE A 731 -6.92 -18.00 0.60
N GLY A 732 -6.54 -17.27 1.65
CA GLY A 732 -7.28 -16.09 2.14
C GLY A 732 -7.45 -14.97 1.10
N ILE A 733 -6.57 -14.91 0.09
CA ILE A 733 -6.70 -13.97 -1.02
C ILE A 733 -7.81 -14.40 -2.00
N ALA A 734 -7.98 -15.71 -2.25
CA ALA A 734 -9.14 -16.22 -3.01
C ALA A 734 -10.46 -16.03 -2.27
N GLU A 735 -10.44 -16.19 -0.96
CA GLU A 735 -11.66 -16.05 -0.17
C GLU A 735 -12.13 -14.59 -0.20
N THR A 736 -11.18 -13.66 -0.13
CA THR A 736 -11.44 -12.21 -0.21
C THR A 736 -12.05 -11.79 -1.56
N ASN A 737 -11.45 -12.18 -2.68
CA ASN A 737 -11.96 -11.83 -4.02
C ASN A 737 -13.06 -12.81 -4.54
N GLY A 738 -13.51 -13.75 -3.70
CA GLY A 738 -14.58 -14.71 -4.00
C GLY A 738 -14.17 -15.88 -4.88
N PHE A 739 -12.90 -15.95 -5.25
CA PHE A 739 -12.41 -16.87 -6.25
C PHE A 739 -12.19 -18.32 -5.78
N ILE A 740 -12.30 -18.55 -4.48
CA ILE A 740 -12.21 -19.91 -3.91
C ILE A 740 -13.30 -20.88 -4.44
N CYS A 741 -14.33 -20.37 -5.12
CA CYS A 741 -15.39 -21.18 -5.72
C CYS A 741 -14.89 -22.06 -6.86
N ASP A 742 -14.25 -21.46 -7.86
CA ASP A 742 -13.70 -22.21 -8.99
C ASP A 742 -12.47 -23.05 -8.56
N LEU A 743 -11.79 -22.64 -7.48
CA LEU A 743 -10.72 -23.44 -6.87
C LEU A 743 -11.20 -24.83 -6.50
N GLY A 744 -12.32 -24.91 -5.78
CA GLY A 744 -12.88 -26.20 -5.41
C GLY A 744 -13.51 -26.94 -6.60
N GLN A 745 -14.08 -26.25 -7.60
CA GLN A 745 -14.55 -26.89 -8.85
C GLN A 745 -13.46 -27.72 -9.48
N PHE A 746 -12.29 -27.12 -9.58
CA PHE A 746 -11.08 -27.81 -9.93
C PHE A 746 -10.80 -28.98 -8.97
N MET A 747 -10.69 -28.71 -7.66
CA MET A 747 -10.26 -29.70 -6.67
C MET A 747 -11.09 -30.99 -6.70
N PHE A 748 -12.42 -30.90 -6.80
CA PHE A 748 -13.28 -32.08 -6.78
C PHE A 748 -13.12 -32.98 -8.01
N LYS A 749 -13.12 -32.39 -9.20
CA LYS A 749 -13.20 -33.13 -10.47
C LYS A 749 -12.10 -34.18 -10.66
N GLU A 750 -11.03 -33.94 -9.93
CA GLU A 750 -9.69 -34.26 -10.31
C GLU A 750 -9.00 -35.01 -9.16
N ALA A 751 -9.36 -34.70 -7.90
CA ALA A 751 -9.30 -35.65 -6.79
C ALA A 751 -10.15 -36.89 -7.11
N CYS A 752 -11.38 -36.70 -7.60
CA CYS A 752 -12.23 -37.81 -8.02
C CYS A 752 -11.56 -38.66 -9.09
N LYS A 753 -10.95 -38.01 -10.10
CA LYS A 753 -10.25 -38.68 -11.19
C LYS A 753 -9.03 -39.47 -10.69
N ALA A 754 -8.22 -38.91 -9.78
CA ALA A 754 -7.12 -39.63 -9.18
C ALA A 754 -7.58 -40.90 -8.45
N ALA A 755 -8.65 -40.77 -7.66
CA ALA A 755 -9.18 -41.86 -6.84
C ALA A 755 -9.71 -43.04 -7.65
N THR A 756 -10.23 -42.85 -8.87
CA THR A 756 -10.70 -43.98 -9.69
C THR A 756 -9.60 -44.97 -10.02
N SER A 757 -8.35 -44.52 -10.12
CA SER A 757 -7.18 -45.38 -10.33
C SER A 757 -6.79 -46.20 -9.10
N TRP A 758 -7.22 -45.80 -7.90
CA TRP A 758 -6.90 -46.48 -6.65
C TRP A 758 -7.87 -47.66 -6.41
N PRO A 759 -7.44 -48.70 -5.66
CA PRO A 759 -8.32 -49.79 -5.27
C PRO A 759 -9.62 -49.29 -4.62
N ALA A 760 -10.72 -50.00 -4.84
CA ALA A 760 -12.06 -49.54 -4.44
C ALA A 760 -12.25 -49.22 -2.94
N HIS A 761 -11.36 -49.70 -2.07
CA HIS A 761 -11.36 -49.42 -0.63
C HIS A 761 -10.57 -48.16 -0.22
N VAL A 762 -9.90 -47.48 -1.16
CA VAL A 762 -9.16 -46.24 -0.91
C VAL A 762 -10.01 -45.05 -1.31
N SER A 763 -10.30 -44.15 -0.38
CA SER A 763 -11.03 -42.90 -0.62
C SER A 763 -10.10 -41.74 -0.99
N VAL A 764 -10.68 -40.60 -1.41
CA VAL A 764 -9.98 -39.32 -1.55
C VAL A 764 -10.74 -38.25 -0.78
N ALA A 765 -10.05 -37.35 -0.11
CA ALA A 765 -10.66 -36.25 0.62
C ALA A 765 -10.28 -34.89 0.06
N VAL A 766 -11.22 -33.93 0.06
CA VAL A 766 -11.04 -32.61 -0.56
C VAL A 766 -11.61 -31.52 0.34
N ASN A 767 -10.74 -30.58 0.71
CA ASN A 767 -11.05 -29.44 1.57
C ASN A 767 -11.92 -28.37 0.88
N ILE A 768 -12.88 -27.79 1.60
CA ILE A 768 -13.82 -26.75 1.14
C ILE A 768 -13.72 -25.48 1.99
N SER A 769 -13.71 -24.33 1.30
CA SER A 769 -13.79 -23.02 1.95
C SER A 769 -15.23 -22.61 2.31
N PRO A 770 -15.45 -21.90 3.44
CA PRO A 770 -16.72 -21.26 3.75
C PRO A 770 -17.26 -20.38 2.60
N VAL A 771 -16.40 -19.65 1.89
CA VAL A 771 -16.82 -18.72 0.84
C VAL A 771 -17.29 -19.48 -0.41
N GLN A 772 -16.68 -20.62 -0.74
CA GLN A 772 -17.17 -21.49 -1.81
C GLN A 772 -18.55 -22.05 -1.49
N PHE A 773 -18.76 -22.50 -0.25
CA PHE A 773 -20.02 -23.08 0.18
C PHE A 773 -21.20 -22.08 0.12
N LEU A 774 -20.92 -20.80 0.46
CA LEU A 774 -21.90 -19.72 0.47
C LEU A 774 -22.13 -19.11 -0.92
N ARG A 775 -21.09 -18.92 -1.76
CA ARG A 775 -21.20 -18.17 -3.03
C ARG A 775 -21.28 -19.04 -4.29
N GLY A 776 -20.90 -20.32 -4.24
CA GLY A 776 -20.88 -21.23 -5.40
C GLY A 776 -22.02 -22.24 -5.43
N ASP A 777 -22.19 -22.93 -6.56
CA ASP A 777 -23.09 -24.09 -6.73
C ASP A 777 -22.29 -25.41 -6.57
N LEU A 778 -21.80 -25.60 -5.35
CA LEU A 778 -21.01 -26.76 -4.93
C LEU A 778 -21.66 -28.11 -5.30
N LEU A 779 -22.99 -28.19 -5.28
CA LEU A 779 -23.73 -29.41 -5.57
C LEU A 779 -23.70 -29.76 -7.07
N ALA A 780 -23.82 -28.76 -7.96
CA ALA A 780 -23.65 -28.96 -9.39
C ALA A 780 -22.22 -29.38 -9.73
N ASP A 781 -21.24 -28.75 -9.08
CA ASP A 781 -19.81 -28.98 -9.28
C ASP A 781 -19.39 -30.41 -8.89
N LEU A 782 -19.87 -30.90 -7.73
CA LEU A 782 -19.64 -32.26 -7.27
C LEU A 782 -20.38 -33.31 -8.13
N ARG A 783 -21.60 -33.02 -8.59
CA ARG A 783 -22.31 -33.88 -9.57
C ARG A 783 -21.53 -34.00 -10.86
N ALA A 784 -20.98 -32.90 -11.38
CA ALA A 784 -20.16 -32.89 -12.58
C ALA A 784 -18.84 -33.67 -12.38
N ALA A 785 -18.15 -33.48 -11.24
CA ALA A 785 -16.94 -34.21 -10.87
C ALA A 785 -17.15 -35.74 -10.84
N LEU A 786 -18.20 -36.20 -10.16
CA LEU A 786 -18.52 -37.62 -10.01
C LEU A 786 -19.02 -38.24 -11.32
N ALA A 787 -19.90 -37.55 -12.06
CA ALA A 787 -20.39 -38.04 -13.35
C ALA A 787 -19.29 -38.13 -14.42
N VAL A 788 -18.29 -37.24 -14.39
CA VAL A 788 -17.17 -37.27 -15.34
C VAL A 788 -16.08 -38.27 -14.94
N SER A 789 -15.80 -38.43 -13.64
CA SER A 789 -14.80 -39.40 -13.18
C SER A 789 -15.33 -40.84 -13.20
N GLY A 790 -16.61 -41.05 -12.96
CA GLY A 790 -17.18 -42.37 -12.68
C GLY A 790 -16.80 -42.92 -11.30
N LEU A 791 -16.23 -42.09 -10.41
CA LEU A 791 -15.97 -42.47 -9.03
C LEU A 791 -17.30 -42.75 -8.31
N ALA A 792 -17.38 -43.88 -7.60
CA ALA A 792 -18.51 -44.13 -6.72
C ALA A 792 -18.57 -43.03 -5.64
N PRO A 793 -19.70 -42.31 -5.46
CA PRO A 793 -19.76 -41.09 -4.65
C PRO A 793 -19.17 -41.22 -3.25
N HIS A 794 -19.38 -42.36 -2.57
CA HIS A 794 -18.88 -42.63 -1.21
C HIS A 794 -17.35 -42.71 -1.08
N ARG A 795 -16.61 -42.75 -2.20
CA ARG A 795 -15.15 -42.68 -2.21
C ARG A 795 -14.62 -41.25 -2.27
N LEU A 796 -15.47 -40.27 -2.56
CA LEU A 796 -15.16 -38.86 -2.41
C LEU A 796 -15.60 -38.40 -1.01
N HIS A 797 -14.63 -37.93 -0.25
CA HIS A 797 -14.83 -37.29 1.04
C HIS A 797 -14.70 -35.78 0.85
N VAL A 798 -15.62 -35.05 1.45
CA VAL A 798 -15.68 -33.59 1.42
C VAL A 798 -15.35 -33.10 2.82
N GLU A 799 -14.26 -32.36 2.96
CA GLU A 799 -13.76 -31.86 4.25
C GLU A 799 -14.19 -30.39 4.42
N ILE A 800 -14.82 -30.09 5.55
CA ILE A 800 -15.37 -28.77 5.89
C ILE A 800 -14.87 -28.36 7.27
N THR A 801 -14.38 -27.12 7.40
CA THR A 801 -13.81 -26.64 8.66
C THR A 801 -14.90 -26.21 9.64
N GLU A 802 -14.60 -26.29 10.94
CA GLU A 802 -15.51 -25.89 12.02
C GLU A 802 -16.03 -24.43 11.87
N SER A 803 -15.21 -23.54 11.32
CA SER A 803 -15.54 -22.12 11.10
C SER A 803 -16.77 -21.90 10.20
N MET A 804 -17.08 -22.86 9.32
CA MET A 804 -18.23 -22.79 8.40
C MET A 804 -19.58 -22.79 9.13
N PHE A 805 -19.63 -23.26 10.38
CA PHE A 805 -20.88 -23.45 11.14
C PHE A 805 -21.25 -22.29 12.05
N LEU A 806 -20.45 -21.21 12.06
CA LEU A 806 -20.70 -20.01 12.87
C LEU A 806 -21.91 -19.21 12.36
N GLU A 807 -22.16 -19.20 11.05
CA GLU A 807 -23.32 -18.54 10.43
C GLU A 807 -24.42 -19.57 10.10
N LYS A 808 -25.35 -19.76 11.05
CA LYS A 808 -26.50 -20.67 10.86
C LYS A 808 -27.44 -20.17 9.76
N SER A 809 -27.54 -20.93 8.67
CA SER A 809 -28.58 -20.78 7.64
C SER A 809 -29.28 -22.12 7.41
N GLU A 810 -30.59 -22.11 7.13
CA GLU A 810 -31.30 -23.33 6.68
C GLU A 810 -30.72 -23.84 5.35
N GLU A 811 -30.24 -22.94 4.50
CA GLU A 811 -29.54 -23.22 3.24
C GLU A 811 -28.28 -24.10 3.44
N LEU A 812 -27.58 -23.96 4.58
CA LEU A 812 -26.42 -24.78 4.92
C LEU A 812 -26.82 -26.24 5.15
N PHE A 813 -27.90 -26.47 5.91
CA PHE A 813 -28.43 -27.80 6.14
C PHE A 813 -29.01 -28.40 4.86
N GLU A 814 -29.71 -27.63 4.02
CA GLU A 814 -30.22 -28.13 2.74
C GLU A 814 -29.10 -28.55 1.79
N LYS A 815 -28.05 -27.72 1.63
CA LYS A 815 -26.86 -28.05 0.84
C LYS A 815 -26.16 -29.31 1.37
N LEU A 816 -25.90 -29.42 2.68
CA LEU A 816 -25.24 -30.61 3.26
C LEU A 816 -26.08 -31.89 3.11
N ASN A 817 -27.40 -31.81 3.30
CA ASN A 817 -28.28 -32.95 3.02
C ASN A 817 -28.23 -33.34 1.54
N ALA A 818 -28.24 -32.37 0.61
CA ALA A 818 -28.14 -32.65 -0.82
C ALA A 818 -26.79 -33.24 -1.26
N LEU A 819 -25.70 -32.97 -0.52
CA LEU A 819 -24.40 -33.63 -0.68
C LEU A 819 -24.45 -35.08 -0.19
N ARG A 820 -24.96 -35.34 1.03
CA ARG A 820 -25.15 -36.71 1.52
C ARG A 820 -26.07 -37.52 0.60
N ASP A 821 -27.13 -36.91 0.06
CA ASP A 821 -28.07 -37.56 -0.85
C ASP A 821 -27.49 -37.80 -2.26
N LEU A 822 -26.41 -37.08 -2.63
CA LEU A 822 -25.56 -37.42 -3.79
C LEU A 822 -24.67 -38.63 -3.49
N GLY A 823 -24.50 -38.99 -2.22
CA GLY A 823 -23.77 -40.16 -1.74
C GLY A 823 -22.29 -39.89 -1.42
N VAL A 824 -21.86 -38.63 -1.30
CA VAL A 824 -20.50 -38.30 -0.86
C VAL A 824 -20.39 -38.34 0.66
N THR A 825 -19.21 -38.69 1.16
CA THR A 825 -18.88 -38.75 2.58
C THR A 825 -18.52 -37.34 3.06
N ILE A 826 -18.99 -36.91 4.23
CA ILE A 826 -18.69 -35.57 4.77
C ILE A 826 -17.83 -35.68 6.03
N ALA A 827 -16.71 -34.95 6.06
CA ALA A 827 -15.74 -34.93 7.15
C ALA A 827 -15.64 -33.53 7.77
N LEU A 828 -15.60 -33.46 9.10
CA LEU A 828 -15.29 -32.22 9.82
C LEU A 828 -13.77 -32.10 10.04
N ASP A 829 -13.18 -31.00 9.59
CA ASP A 829 -11.73 -30.73 9.67
C ASP A 829 -11.34 -29.74 10.79
N ASP A 830 -10.06 -29.73 11.17
CA ASP A 830 -9.45 -28.89 12.22
C ASP A 830 -10.10 -29.01 13.63
N PHE A 831 -10.76 -30.14 13.93
CA PHE A 831 -11.59 -30.25 15.14
C PHE A 831 -10.79 -30.11 16.44
N GLY A 832 -11.21 -29.15 17.27
CA GLY A 832 -10.60 -28.83 18.56
C GLY A 832 -9.83 -27.51 18.61
N THR A 833 -9.61 -26.86 17.46
CA THR A 833 -8.91 -25.56 17.38
C THR A 833 -9.84 -24.34 17.56
N GLY A 834 -11.17 -24.54 17.57
CA GLY A 834 -12.19 -23.49 17.61
C GLY A 834 -13.29 -23.65 18.67
N TYR A 835 -14.40 -22.91 18.47
CA TYR A 835 -15.58 -22.87 19.36
C TYR A 835 -16.69 -23.87 18.94
N SER A 836 -16.39 -25.16 18.90
CA SER A 836 -17.38 -26.20 18.61
C SER A 836 -18.45 -26.34 19.71
N SER A 837 -19.71 -26.10 19.37
CA SER A 837 -20.83 -26.59 20.18
C SER A 837 -21.20 -28.00 19.75
N LEU A 838 -20.96 -28.97 20.63
CA LEU A 838 -21.31 -30.38 20.47
C LEU A 838 -22.79 -30.62 20.07
N SER A 839 -23.67 -29.66 20.35
CA SER A 839 -25.09 -29.69 19.99
C SER A 839 -25.37 -29.61 18.48
N TYR A 840 -24.43 -29.13 17.67
CA TYR A 840 -24.63 -29.03 16.22
C TYR A 840 -24.03 -30.21 15.46
N ILE A 841 -22.88 -30.74 15.89
CA ILE A 841 -22.21 -31.90 15.29
C ILE A 841 -23.13 -33.12 15.26
N SER A 842 -23.91 -33.35 16.33
CA SER A 842 -24.91 -34.42 16.41
C SER A 842 -26.14 -34.25 15.50
N SER A 843 -26.32 -33.08 14.88
CA SER A 843 -27.41 -32.75 13.96
C SER A 843 -26.98 -32.65 12.50
N LEU A 844 -25.67 -32.68 12.23
CA LEU A 844 -25.11 -32.56 10.90
C LEU A 844 -24.93 -33.95 10.27
N PRO A 845 -25.09 -34.09 8.94
CA PRO A 845 -24.87 -35.35 8.23
C PRO A 845 -23.38 -35.59 8.01
N LEU A 846 -22.62 -35.78 9.10
CA LEU A 846 -21.20 -36.09 9.09
C LEU A 846 -20.96 -37.60 9.16
N ASP A 847 -19.89 -38.06 8.53
CA ASP A 847 -19.42 -39.45 8.55
C ASP A 847 -18.03 -39.58 9.20
N LYS A 848 -17.22 -38.53 9.13
CA LYS A 848 -15.84 -38.48 9.63
C LYS A 848 -15.55 -37.23 10.48
N LEU A 849 -14.55 -37.35 11.36
CA LEU A 849 -14.03 -36.24 12.16
C LEU A 849 -12.49 -36.33 12.21
N LYS A 850 -11.81 -35.23 11.86
CA LYS A 850 -10.34 -35.12 11.83
C LYS A 850 -9.86 -34.36 13.07
N ILE A 851 -8.90 -34.92 13.81
CA ILE A 851 -8.24 -34.26 14.94
C ILE A 851 -7.02 -33.51 14.44
N ASP A 852 -6.98 -32.19 14.69
CA ASP A 852 -5.86 -31.33 14.32
C ASP A 852 -4.51 -31.81 14.89
N GLN A 853 -3.46 -31.61 14.09
CA GLN A 853 -2.08 -32.00 14.36
C GLN A 853 -1.50 -31.43 15.66
N SER A 854 -1.98 -30.30 16.19
CA SER A 854 -1.41 -29.72 17.42
C SER A 854 -1.58 -30.65 18.63
N PHE A 855 -2.74 -31.30 18.75
CA PHE A 855 -3.00 -32.26 19.81
C PHE A 855 -2.19 -33.55 19.64
N ILE A 856 -1.93 -33.96 18.40
CA ILE A 856 -1.22 -35.21 18.08
C ILE A 856 0.31 -35.06 18.21
N ARG A 857 0.85 -33.89 17.85
CA ARG A 857 2.27 -33.58 18.03
C ARG A 857 2.68 -33.68 19.50
N ASP A 858 1.88 -33.08 20.38
CA ASP A 858 2.27 -32.84 21.76
C ASP A 858 1.84 -33.99 22.71
N MET A 859 0.96 -34.92 22.29
CA MET A 859 0.39 -36.02 23.11
C MET A 859 1.39 -37.00 23.74
N VAL A 860 2.62 -37.07 23.23
CA VAL A 860 3.68 -37.95 23.77
C VAL A 860 4.32 -37.35 25.03
N SER A 861 4.39 -36.02 25.08
CA SER A 861 5.03 -35.25 26.16
C SER A 861 4.04 -34.56 27.10
N ASP A 862 2.81 -34.32 26.64
CA ASP A 862 1.75 -33.66 27.41
C ASP A 862 0.55 -34.59 27.70
N PRO A 863 0.30 -34.95 28.97
CA PRO A 863 -0.89 -35.68 29.38
C PRO A 863 -2.22 -34.95 29.10
N ALA A 864 -2.23 -33.62 29.00
CA ALA A 864 -3.45 -32.87 28.68
C ALA A 864 -3.84 -33.06 27.21
N ALA A 865 -2.92 -32.88 26.27
CA ALA A 865 -3.09 -33.24 24.86
C ALA A 865 -3.56 -34.70 24.69
N GLN A 866 -2.95 -35.66 25.39
CA GLN A 866 -3.38 -37.06 25.37
C GLN A 866 -4.83 -37.26 25.85
N THR A 867 -5.24 -36.56 26.91
CA THR A 867 -6.61 -36.62 27.46
C THR A 867 -7.64 -36.02 26.51
N ILE A 868 -7.27 -34.96 25.78
CA ILE A 868 -8.11 -34.34 24.74
C ILE A 868 -8.36 -35.32 23.60
N VAL A 869 -7.31 -35.94 23.05
CA VAL A 869 -7.45 -36.97 21.99
C VAL A 869 -8.39 -38.09 22.43
N GLN A 870 -8.21 -38.64 23.64
CA GLN A 870 -9.08 -39.69 24.18
C GLN A 870 -10.55 -39.26 24.32
N SER A 871 -10.80 -38.00 24.70
CA SER A 871 -12.14 -37.44 24.84
C SER A 871 -12.83 -37.29 23.48
N ILE A 872 -12.08 -36.83 22.46
CA ILE A 872 -12.58 -36.70 21.08
C ILE A 872 -12.87 -38.08 20.48
N THR A 873 -12.00 -39.08 20.69
CA THR A 873 -12.27 -40.47 20.25
C THR A 873 -13.58 -41.00 20.84
N THR A 874 -13.83 -40.77 22.14
CA THR A 874 -15.06 -41.20 22.81
C THR A 874 -16.30 -40.51 22.23
N LEU A 875 -16.20 -39.22 21.89
CA LEU A 875 -17.27 -38.47 21.24
C LEU A 875 -17.58 -39.03 19.85
N ALA A 876 -16.57 -39.20 19.00
CA ALA A 876 -16.73 -39.70 17.63
C ALA A 876 -17.43 -41.06 17.61
N HIS A 877 -16.99 -41.99 18.47
CA HIS A 877 -17.63 -43.31 18.62
C HIS A 877 -19.08 -43.23 19.12
N GLY A 878 -19.38 -42.29 20.02
CA GLY A 878 -20.74 -42.06 20.51
C GLY A 878 -21.71 -41.49 19.46
N LEU A 879 -21.17 -40.83 18.44
CA LEU A 879 -21.92 -40.28 17.30
C LEU A 879 -21.88 -41.20 16.05
N GLY A 880 -21.12 -42.29 16.08
CA GLY A 880 -20.94 -43.20 14.95
C GLY A 880 -19.98 -42.70 13.86
N LEU A 881 -19.18 -41.67 14.15
CA LEU A 881 -18.23 -41.06 13.22
C LEU A 881 -16.90 -41.83 13.20
N THR A 882 -16.25 -41.89 12.03
CA THR A 882 -14.89 -42.43 11.89
C THR A 882 -13.85 -41.36 12.22
N LEU A 883 -12.87 -41.68 13.06
CA LEU A 883 -11.84 -40.73 13.48
C LEU A 883 -10.60 -40.79 12.57
N VAL A 884 -10.08 -39.61 12.19
CA VAL A 884 -8.78 -39.43 11.53
C VAL A 884 -7.88 -38.58 12.42
N CYS A 885 -6.65 -39.01 12.70
CA CYS A 885 -5.69 -38.23 13.49
C CYS A 885 -4.57 -37.69 12.62
N GLU A 886 -4.38 -36.37 12.59
CA GLU A 886 -3.37 -35.70 11.75
C GLU A 886 -2.02 -35.52 12.44
N GLY A 887 -0.97 -35.11 11.71
CA GLY A 887 0.32 -34.80 12.33
C GLY A 887 1.06 -35.97 12.97
N VAL A 888 0.78 -37.23 12.57
CA VAL A 888 1.53 -38.40 13.06
C VAL A 888 2.93 -38.42 12.43
N GLU A 889 3.96 -38.14 13.22
CA GLU A 889 5.36 -38.03 12.78
C GLU A 889 6.23 -39.23 13.18
N ASN A 890 5.87 -39.97 14.23
CA ASN A 890 6.67 -41.09 14.73
C ASN A 890 5.85 -42.33 15.15
N ALA A 891 6.56 -43.45 15.33
CA ALA A 891 5.97 -44.74 15.67
C ALA A 891 5.27 -44.73 17.05
N LEU A 892 5.79 -43.99 18.03
CA LEU A 892 5.22 -43.93 19.38
C LEU A 892 3.84 -43.24 19.38
N GLN A 893 3.67 -42.17 18.61
CA GLN A 893 2.35 -41.57 18.35
C GLN A 893 1.39 -42.59 17.71
N CYS A 894 1.85 -43.33 16.68
CA CYS A 894 1.04 -44.35 16.02
C CYS A 894 0.60 -45.48 16.99
N GLU A 895 1.49 -45.95 17.85
CA GLU A 895 1.19 -46.95 18.89
C GLU A 895 0.17 -46.43 19.90
N MET A 896 0.36 -45.21 20.40
CA MET A 896 -0.57 -44.57 21.35
C MET A 896 -1.97 -44.37 20.75
N LEU A 897 -2.08 -43.90 19.51
CA LEU A 897 -3.35 -43.74 18.81
C LEU A 897 -4.04 -45.08 18.53
N THR A 898 -3.27 -46.11 18.18
CA THR A 898 -3.79 -47.48 18.01
C THR A 898 -4.34 -48.04 19.34
N ALA A 899 -3.66 -47.77 20.46
CA ALA A 899 -4.11 -48.17 21.80
C ALA A 899 -5.38 -47.41 22.24
N LEU A 900 -5.52 -46.13 21.86
CA LEU A 900 -6.73 -45.32 22.04
C LEU A 900 -7.89 -45.75 21.13
N ARG A 901 -7.66 -46.67 20.18
CA ARG A 901 -8.62 -47.19 19.20
C ARG A 901 -9.05 -46.17 18.13
N CYS A 902 -8.21 -45.21 17.81
CA CYS A 902 -8.40 -44.35 16.64
C CYS A 902 -8.37 -45.21 15.36
N GLU A 903 -9.27 -44.93 14.40
CA GLU A 903 -9.40 -45.72 13.17
C GLU A 903 -8.29 -45.42 12.16
N GLU A 904 -8.11 -44.14 11.83
CA GLU A 904 -7.26 -43.68 10.74
C GLU A 904 -6.22 -42.65 11.22
N GLY A 905 -5.04 -42.66 10.58
CA GLY A 905 -3.96 -41.72 10.87
C GLY A 905 -3.37 -41.14 9.59
N GLN A 906 -2.98 -39.87 9.67
CA GLN A 906 -2.38 -39.08 8.61
C GLN A 906 -1.17 -38.31 9.17
N GLY A 907 -0.07 -38.27 8.43
CA GLY A 907 1.15 -37.61 8.89
C GLY A 907 2.40 -38.15 8.24
N TYR A 908 3.53 -37.48 8.50
CA TYR A 908 4.81 -37.79 7.85
C TYR A 908 5.36 -39.19 8.17
N PHE A 909 4.89 -39.83 9.25
CA PHE A 909 5.19 -41.22 9.57
C PHE A 909 4.65 -42.19 8.51
N PHE A 910 3.46 -41.94 7.97
CA PHE A 910 2.81 -42.75 6.93
C PHE A 910 3.16 -42.27 5.51
N GLY A 911 3.44 -40.97 5.38
CA GLY A 911 3.96 -40.36 4.17
C GLY A 911 3.72 -38.85 4.14
N ARG A 912 4.69 -38.11 3.60
CA ARG A 912 4.52 -36.70 3.24
C ARG A 912 3.48 -36.56 2.13
N PRO A 913 2.81 -35.41 1.94
CA PRO A 913 1.91 -35.16 0.81
C PRO A 913 2.59 -35.48 -0.53
N GLN A 914 1.92 -36.27 -1.37
CA GLN A 914 2.59 -37.01 -2.45
C GLN A 914 1.61 -37.44 -3.56
N PRO A 915 1.94 -37.43 -4.86
CA PRO A 915 0.96 -37.63 -5.92
C PRO A 915 0.19 -38.96 -5.99
N ALA A 916 -0.90 -38.95 -6.78
CA ALA A 916 -1.85 -40.05 -6.93
C ALA A 916 -1.28 -41.39 -7.43
N ARG A 917 -0.43 -41.41 -8.47
CA ARG A 917 0.19 -42.65 -9.02
C ARG A 917 0.93 -43.48 -7.96
N GLN A 918 1.42 -42.76 -6.97
CA GLN A 918 2.29 -43.26 -5.95
C GLN A 918 1.43 -43.64 -4.71
N ILE A 919 0.24 -43.03 -4.51
CA ILE A 919 -0.81 -43.51 -3.57
C ILE A 919 -1.28 -44.91 -4.01
N LEU A 920 -1.46 -45.11 -5.32
CA LEU A 920 -1.66 -46.42 -5.92
C LEU A 920 -0.51 -47.40 -5.58
N ALA A 921 0.76 -46.98 -5.67
CA ALA A 921 1.89 -47.82 -5.26
C ALA A 921 1.85 -48.20 -3.76
N LEU A 922 1.53 -47.27 -2.84
CA LEU A 922 1.34 -47.61 -1.42
C LEU A 922 0.15 -48.54 -1.19
N SER A 923 -0.90 -48.44 -1.99
CA SER A 923 -2.08 -49.33 -1.89
C SER A 923 -1.77 -50.79 -2.25
N ALA A 924 -0.64 -51.05 -2.91
CA ALA A 924 -0.15 -52.40 -3.21
C ALA A 924 0.66 -53.01 -2.04
N ALA A 925 1.14 -52.21 -1.08
CA ALA A 925 1.79 -52.71 0.12
C ALA A 925 0.78 -53.38 1.07
N HIS A 926 1.14 -54.52 1.65
CA HIS A 926 0.24 -55.23 2.57
C HIS A 926 0.08 -54.53 3.93
N SER A 927 1.10 -53.78 4.37
CA SER A 927 1.04 -52.88 5.54
C SER A 927 2.17 -51.85 5.44
N LEU A 928 1.87 -50.59 5.76
CA LEU A 928 2.81 -49.47 5.79
C LEU A 928 3.56 -49.35 7.13
N LEU A 929 3.21 -50.17 8.12
CA LEU A 929 3.87 -50.24 9.42
C LEU A 929 5.14 -51.12 9.42
N SER A 930 5.43 -51.82 8.31
CA SER A 930 6.44 -52.89 8.25
C SER A 930 7.83 -52.45 7.74
N GLY A 931 8.03 -51.19 7.35
CA GLY A 931 9.25 -50.70 6.70
C GLY A 931 10.38 -50.23 7.65
N GLY A 932 10.38 -50.66 8.91
CA GLY A 932 11.14 -50.02 9.99
C GLY A 932 12.61 -50.42 10.19
N GLU A 933 13.19 -51.31 9.38
CA GLU A 933 14.59 -51.76 9.58
C GLU A 933 15.56 -51.33 8.46
N ALA A 934 16.73 -50.86 8.91
CA ALA A 934 17.94 -50.54 8.14
C ALA A 934 18.02 -49.23 7.33
N ILE A 935 18.13 -48.10 8.03
CA ILE A 935 19.15 -47.09 7.69
C ILE A 935 20.09 -46.92 8.89
N THR A 936 21.29 -47.49 8.78
CA THR A 936 22.36 -47.38 9.79
C THR A 936 23.04 -46.02 9.73
N ALA A 937 23.57 -45.56 10.87
CA ALA A 937 24.11 -44.21 11.07
C ALA A 937 25.48 -43.93 10.39
N GLY A 938 25.67 -44.35 9.14
CA GLY A 938 26.94 -44.25 8.40
C GLY A 938 26.97 -43.23 7.24
N GLY A 939 25.83 -42.68 6.82
CA GLY A 939 25.72 -41.91 5.56
C GLY A 939 25.90 -40.39 5.66
N LEU A 940 25.83 -39.79 6.85
CA LEU A 940 25.77 -38.32 7.04
C LEU A 940 27.15 -37.62 7.03
N ALA A 941 28.14 -38.18 6.33
CA ALA A 941 29.53 -37.72 6.42
C ALA A 941 30.33 -37.80 5.09
N GLN A 942 29.78 -37.29 3.98
CA GLN A 942 30.57 -36.70 2.89
C GLN A 942 29.71 -35.92 1.89
N ALA A 943 30.11 -34.67 1.63
CA ALA A 943 29.47 -33.66 0.77
C ALA A 943 28.03 -33.26 1.18
N GLY A 944 27.67 -31.97 1.13
CA GLY A 944 28.47 -30.80 0.73
C GLY A 944 27.55 -29.65 0.41
#